data_AF-A0A1H9XD00-F1
#
_entry.id   AF-A0A1H9XD00-F1
#
_cell.length_a   1.000
_cell.length_b   1.000
_cell.length_c   1.000
_cell.angle_alpha   90.00
_cell.angle_beta   90.00
_cell.angle_gamma   90.00
#
_symmetry.space_group_name_H-M   'P 1'
#
loop_
_entity.id
_entity.type
_entity.pdbx_description
1 polymer ?
#
loop_
_entity_poly.entity_id
_entity_poly.type
_entity_poly.pdbx_seq_one_letter_code
_entity_poly.pdbx_strand_id
1 'polypeptide(L)'
;MRTPLLVAALAAAAIVPVWTVAAQADVVPGTAYQVTNVGSGKCVESLGTANGAQLRQQGCSGQTWTFTPTSDGYFTVGQGQVWDVSNVSVADNAAVHMWQSFNANNQQWRPEQVGTDTYRFVNRNSAKCLDVPGASTGDVQLVQYTCNGTNAQLFRLTGGTQQPGQPDFGPNVLVFDPSMPASTIQARLNDVFRQQEEGQYDARRYAIMFKPGNYNVDVNIGFFTQVLGLGMLPDGVTINGQVHVEADWFEGNATHNFWRGAENLAIRPPSGTNTWAVSQASAMRRTKTYGNMQLDDNGWSSGGFLADSVVTGQVRSGSQQQWLSRNTEWGSWTGENWNMVFVGARNAPQTSFPEPPYTNVAQTPVVREKPFLNVDGGGNYNVFVPALRSNTSGTTWASGNQQGTNIPLSQFYIAKPGTSAATINAQLAAGKHLLLTPGIHQVSEPIRVTRPDTVVLGLGLATVMPTNGNMALDVADVDGVKIAGILVDAAPTNSPLLMQIGAPGSNANHSANPTSLHDVYARIGGSAVGRATTSLVVNSHNVIGDHLWLWRGDHSVGVGWDLNTADTGLVVNGNNVTMYGLFVEHYQKYQTIWNGQGGRTYFYQNEMPYEVPNQAAWMNGSTRGYAAYKVSNNVTTHEAWGLGSYAFMNANPSVVADRAFEVPNTPGVKLHSMVTVSLGGKGTIQRIVNNSGGTATAGSTEAYLANYP
;
A
#
# COMPACT_ATOMS: atom_id res chain seq x y z
N MET A 1 15.81 -65.04 -6.66
CA MET A 1 15.50 -64.98 -5.22
C MET A 1 15.78 -63.58 -4.71
N ARG A 2 14.77 -62.96 -4.09
CA ARG A 2 14.75 -61.80 -3.17
C ARG A 2 13.58 -60.88 -3.51
N THR A 3 12.47 -61.15 -2.83
CA THR A 3 11.31 -60.29 -2.62
C THR A 3 11.73 -59.06 -1.81
N PRO A 4 11.31 -57.83 -2.15
CA PRO A 4 11.37 -56.71 -1.22
C PRO A 4 10.05 -56.63 -0.44
N LEU A 5 10.18 -56.56 0.90
CA LEU A 5 9.07 -56.30 1.81
C LEU A 5 8.50 -54.89 1.58
N LEU A 6 7.18 -54.79 1.43
CA LEU A 6 6.44 -53.56 1.70
C LEU A 6 6.41 -53.33 3.21
N VAL A 7 6.97 -52.20 3.66
CA VAL A 7 6.71 -51.65 4.99
C VAL A 7 5.64 -50.59 4.84
N ALA A 8 4.44 -50.86 5.36
CA ALA A 8 3.37 -49.88 5.51
C ALA A 8 3.72 -48.94 6.67
N ALA A 9 4.05 -47.68 6.37
CA ALA A 9 4.18 -46.63 7.37
C ALA A 9 2.79 -46.03 7.64
N LEU A 10 2.22 -46.32 8.82
CA LEU A 10 1.10 -45.54 9.35
C LEU A 10 1.60 -44.14 9.70
N ALA A 11 1.21 -43.14 8.92
CA ALA A 11 1.36 -41.74 9.29
C ALA A 11 0.30 -41.39 10.35
N ALA A 12 0.72 -41.35 11.63
CA ALA A 12 -0.06 -40.68 12.65
C ALA A 12 -0.07 -39.18 12.36
N ALA A 13 -1.25 -38.60 12.10
CA ALA A 13 -1.42 -37.16 11.97
C ALA A 13 -1.13 -36.51 13.33
N ALA A 14 0.08 -36.00 13.51
CA ALA A 14 0.39 -35.11 14.62
C ALA A 14 -0.32 -33.78 14.34
N ILE A 15 -1.39 -33.50 15.09
CA ILE A 15 -1.98 -32.18 15.18
C ILE A 15 -0.93 -31.28 15.83
N VAL A 16 -0.16 -30.56 15.03
CA VAL A 16 0.68 -29.47 15.53
C VAL A 16 -0.28 -28.32 15.82
N PRO A 17 -0.42 -27.87 17.08
CA PRO A 17 -1.21 -26.68 17.36
C PRO A 17 -0.58 -25.52 16.58
N VAL A 18 -1.36 -24.93 15.69
CA VAL A 18 -1.02 -23.66 15.06
C VAL A 18 -1.06 -22.62 16.18
N TRP A 19 0.10 -22.29 16.73
CA TRP A 19 0.23 -21.11 17.57
C TRP A 19 0.02 -19.92 16.66
N THR A 20 -1.16 -19.30 16.72
CA THR A 20 -1.34 -17.95 16.21
C THR A 20 -0.35 -17.07 16.94
N VAL A 21 0.64 -16.52 16.23
CA VAL A 21 1.44 -15.42 16.76
C VAL A 21 0.46 -14.28 16.97
N ALA A 22 0.13 -13.99 18.22
CA ALA A 22 -0.78 -12.90 18.56
C ALA A 22 -0.18 -11.59 18.02
N ALA A 23 -1.00 -10.76 17.38
CA ALA A 23 -0.60 -9.44 16.96
C ALA A 23 -0.12 -8.64 18.18
N GLN A 24 1.07 -8.03 18.05
CA GLN A 24 1.63 -7.16 19.07
C GLN A 24 0.74 -5.91 19.20
N ALA A 25 0.36 -5.56 20.42
CA ALA A 25 -0.53 -4.44 20.70
C ALA A 25 0.18 -3.09 20.63
N ASP A 26 -0.43 -2.11 19.96
CA ASP A 26 -0.06 -0.70 20.01
C ASP A 26 -0.63 -0.01 21.26
N VAL A 27 -0.04 -0.32 22.41
CA VAL A 27 -0.15 0.58 23.55
C VAL A 27 0.69 1.82 23.25
N VAL A 28 0.07 2.99 23.14
CA VAL A 28 0.77 4.26 22.92
C VAL A 28 1.65 4.58 24.14
N PRO A 29 2.98 4.63 23.99
CA PRO A 29 3.88 5.00 25.08
C PRO A 29 3.51 6.33 25.75
N GLY A 30 3.67 6.41 27.07
CA GLY A 30 3.40 7.65 27.82
C GLY A 30 1.92 8.01 27.96
N THR A 31 1.02 7.23 27.36
CA THR A 31 -0.42 7.41 27.46
C THR A 31 -0.95 6.67 28.68
N ALA A 32 -1.89 7.29 29.40
CA ALA A 32 -2.49 6.73 30.62
C ALA A 32 -3.79 5.99 30.29
N TYR A 33 -3.84 4.69 30.60
CA TYR A 33 -4.98 3.81 30.33
C TYR A 33 -5.61 3.30 31.63
N GLN A 34 -6.93 3.36 31.73
CA GLN A 34 -7.65 2.46 32.62
C GLN A 34 -7.62 1.04 32.03
N VAL A 35 -7.29 0.05 32.86
CA VAL A 35 -7.20 -1.36 32.44
C VAL A 35 -8.36 -2.11 33.09
N THR A 36 -9.26 -2.67 32.28
CA THR A 36 -10.50 -3.30 32.77
C THR A 36 -10.54 -4.78 32.40
N ASN A 37 -10.72 -5.69 33.36
CA ASN A 37 -10.86 -7.11 33.07
C ASN A 37 -12.14 -7.40 32.28
N VAL A 38 -12.05 -8.22 31.23
CA VAL A 38 -13.17 -8.57 30.35
C VAL A 38 -14.21 -9.44 31.06
N GLY A 39 -13.77 -10.35 31.93
CA GLY A 39 -14.65 -11.30 32.61
C GLY A 39 -15.49 -10.68 33.72
N SER A 40 -14.90 -9.78 34.52
CA SER A 40 -15.57 -9.16 35.68
C SER A 40 -16.09 -7.76 35.41
N GLY A 41 -15.57 -7.06 34.40
CA GLY A 41 -15.83 -5.63 34.18
C GLY A 41 -15.17 -4.70 35.21
N LYS A 42 -14.33 -5.24 36.10
CA LYS A 42 -13.61 -4.49 37.15
C LYS A 42 -12.25 -4.02 36.67
N CYS A 43 -11.75 -2.95 37.28
CA CYS A 43 -10.49 -2.34 36.89
C CYS A 43 -9.30 -2.91 37.66
N VAL A 44 -8.15 -2.94 37.01
CA VAL A 44 -6.85 -3.18 37.65
C VAL A 44 -6.47 -1.92 38.43
N GLU A 45 -6.29 -2.07 39.73
CA GLU A 45 -6.12 -0.98 40.69
C GLU A 45 -5.00 -1.34 41.67
N SER A 46 -4.25 -0.34 42.15
CA SER A 46 -3.27 -0.52 43.22
C SER A 46 -3.84 -0.09 44.56
N LEU A 47 -3.69 -0.93 45.58
CA LEU A 47 -4.07 -0.60 46.96
C LEU A 47 -2.97 0.20 47.67
N GLY A 48 -2.74 1.42 47.18
CA GLY A 48 -1.68 2.32 47.63
C GLY A 48 -0.46 2.36 46.70
N THR A 49 0.52 3.19 47.05
CA THR A 49 1.72 3.48 46.24
C THR A 49 3.00 3.19 47.02
N ALA A 50 2.99 2.19 47.89
CA ALA A 50 4.17 1.70 48.60
C ALA A 50 4.67 0.40 47.95
N ASN A 51 5.95 0.08 48.11
CA ASN A 51 6.47 -1.20 47.66
C ASN A 51 5.72 -2.32 48.38
N GLY A 52 5.21 -3.29 47.61
CA GLY A 52 4.37 -4.37 48.12
C GLY A 52 2.87 -4.03 48.18
N ALA A 53 2.45 -2.85 47.72
CA ALA A 53 1.03 -2.53 47.59
C ALA A 53 0.38 -3.50 46.60
N GLN A 54 -0.79 -4.02 46.97
CA GLN A 54 -1.49 -5.04 46.18
C GLN A 54 -1.93 -4.48 44.83
N LEU A 55 -1.59 -5.18 43.74
CA LEU A 55 -2.29 -5.00 42.48
C LEU A 55 -3.50 -5.93 42.45
N ARG A 56 -4.69 -5.38 42.35
CA ARG A 56 -5.94 -6.15 42.46
C ARG A 56 -6.90 -5.73 41.37
N GLN A 57 -7.90 -6.57 41.09
CA GLN A 57 -9.12 -6.06 40.47
C GLN A 57 -10.07 -5.55 41.56
N GLN A 58 -10.75 -4.44 41.28
CA GLN A 58 -11.85 -3.92 42.09
C GLN A 58 -12.75 -2.98 41.27
N GLY A 59 -13.80 -2.42 41.88
CA GLY A 59 -14.59 -1.37 41.23
C GLY A 59 -13.72 -0.22 40.71
N CYS A 60 -14.01 0.27 39.51
CA CYS A 60 -13.20 1.27 38.83
C CYS A 60 -13.23 2.62 39.56
N SER A 61 -12.11 2.99 40.19
CA SER A 61 -11.93 4.26 40.92
C SER A 61 -11.25 5.36 40.08
N GLY A 62 -11.00 5.09 38.80
CA GLY A 62 -10.33 6.02 37.90
C GLY A 62 -8.81 5.89 37.88
N GLN A 63 -8.24 4.82 38.46
CA GLN A 63 -6.82 4.52 38.30
C GLN A 63 -6.47 4.34 36.83
N THR A 64 -5.35 4.95 36.43
CA THR A 64 -4.78 4.80 35.09
C THR A 64 -3.35 4.30 35.17
N TRP A 65 -2.92 3.65 34.10
CA TRP A 65 -1.64 2.98 33.95
C TRP A 65 -0.91 3.53 32.73
N THR A 66 0.32 3.99 32.94
CA THR A 66 1.19 4.43 31.85
C THR A 66 2.10 3.29 31.46
N PHE A 67 2.17 3.01 30.17
CA PHE A 67 3.06 1.99 29.62
C PHE A 67 4.33 2.67 29.11
N THR A 68 5.45 2.35 29.75
CA THR A 68 6.77 2.88 29.38
C THR A 68 7.54 1.80 28.63
N PRO A 69 7.87 2.00 27.34
CA PRO A 69 8.49 0.97 26.51
C PRO A 69 9.87 0.61 27.02
N THR A 70 10.23 -0.66 26.88
CA THR A 70 11.57 -1.20 27.17
C THR A 70 12.23 -1.66 25.87
N SER A 71 12.23 -2.95 25.58
CA SER A 71 12.70 -3.54 24.32
C SER A 71 11.75 -4.67 23.88
N ASP A 72 11.78 -5.03 22.60
CA ASP A 72 11.10 -6.24 22.07
C ASP A 72 9.59 -6.29 22.35
N GLY A 73 8.96 -5.11 22.36
CA GLY A 73 7.52 -4.97 22.62
C GLY A 73 7.10 -5.07 24.09
N TYR A 74 8.04 -5.11 25.03
CA TYR A 74 7.75 -5.09 26.45
C TYR A 74 7.68 -3.67 27.01
N PHE A 75 6.94 -3.54 28.10
CA PHE A 75 6.71 -2.28 28.81
C PHE A 75 6.84 -2.50 30.31
N THR A 76 7.28 -1.48 31.03
CA THR A 76 6.93 -1.34 32.45
C THR A 76 5.58 -0.62 32.55
N VAL A 77 4.74 -1.04 33.50
CA VAL A 77 3.35 -0.55 33.62
C VAL A 77 3.18 0.17 34.96
N GLY A 78 3.05 1.50 34.93
CA GLY A 78 3.01 2.37 36.11
C GLY A 78 3.95 3.59 35.99
N GLN A 79 4.02 4.40 37.04
CA GLN A 79 4.92 5.58 37.12
C GLN A 79 5.68 5.55 38.44
N GLY A 80 7.02 5.46 38.37
CA GLY A 80 7.89 5.27 39.53
C GLY A 80 7.82 3.87 40.12
N GLN A 81 6.63 3.44 40.55
CA GLN A 81 6.30 2.05 40.85
C GLN A 81 5.54 1.40 39.71
N VAL A 82 5.82 0.13 39.47
CA VAL A 82 5.35 -0.63 38.32
C VAL A 82 4.80 -1.98 38.74
N TRP A 83 4.02 -2.60 37.86
CA TRP A 83 3.54 -3.98 38.02
C TRP A 83 4.72 -4.95 38.09
N ASP A 84 4.90 -5.57 39.24
CA ASP A 84 6.02 -6.45 39.55
C ASP A 84 5.49 -7.82 40.00
N VAL A 85 6.04 -8.90 39.43
CA VAL A 85 5.80 -10.24 39.95
C VAL A 85 6.68 -10.44 41.18
N SER A 86 6.02 -10.62 42.33
CA SER A 86 6.69 -10.76 43.63
C SER A 86 7.77 -11.84 43.64
N ASN A 87 8.88 -11.53 44.32
CA ASN A 87 10.05 -12.40 44.47
C ASN A 87 10.65 -12.91 43.14
N VAL A 88 10.46 -12.18 42.02
CA VAL A 88 10.94 -12.58 40.69
C VAL A 88 10.44 -13.98 40.29
N SER A 89 9.28 -14.38 40.82
CA SER A 89 8.76 -15.74 40.70
C SER A 89 8.37 -16.06 39.26
N VAL A 90 8.52 -17.33 38.88
CA VAL A 90 7.97 -17.91 37.64
C VAL A 90 6.81 -18.89 37.92
N ALA A 91 6.42 -19.05 39.19
CA ALA A 91 5.34 -19.96 39.59
C ALA A 91 3.95 -19.38 39.27
N ASP A 92 3.00 -20.28 39.01
CA ASP A 92 1.58 -19.91 38.94
C ASP A 92 1.11 -19.38 40.31
N ASN A 93 0.16 -18.45 40.29
CA ASN A 93 -0.40 -17.80 41.47
C ASN A 93 0.60 -16.93 42.25
N ALA A 94 1.77 -16.62 41.69
CA ALA A 94 2.64 -15.59 42.27
C ALA A 94 1.96 -14.22 42.18
N ALA A 95 1.91 -13.49 43.30
CA ALA A 95 1.22 -12.22 43.39
C ALA A 95 1.90 -11.14 42.53
N VAL A 96 1.09 -10.32 41.86
CA VAL A 96 1.55 -9.10 41.20
C VAL A 96 1.33 -7.92 42.14
N HIS A 97 2.36 -7.16 42.45
CA HIS A 97 2.28 -6.02 43.37
C HIS A 97 2.90 -4.77 42.74
N MET A 98 2.74 -3.63 43.39
CA MET A 98 3.47 -2.41 43.03
C MET A 98 4.86 -2.47 43.64
N TRP A 99 5.87 -2.22 42.81
CA TRP A 99 7.24 -2.12 43.27
C TRP A 99 8.01 -1.04 42.51
N GLN A 100 8.99 -0.43 43.16
CA GLN A 100 9.90 0.51 42.49
C GLN A 100 10.46 -0.11 41.22
N SER A 101 10.42 0.66 40.13
CA SER A 101 10.95 0.20 38.84
C SER A 101 12.47 0.10 38.87
N PHE A 102 12.97 -1.11 38.65
CA PHE A 102 14.37 -1.41 38.34
C PHE A 102 14.55 -1.85 36.88
N ASN A 103 13.47 -1.75 36.08
CA ASN A 103 13.40 -2.30 34.72
C ASN A 103 13.78 -3.79 34.64
N ALA A 104 13.55 -4.55 35.71
CA ALA A 104 13.87 -5.98 35.77
C ALA A 104 12.87 -6.80 34.95
N ASN A 105 13.25 -7.99 34.48
CA ASN A 105 12.39 -8.81 33.61
C ASN A 105 11.02 -9.15 34.25
N ASN A 106 10.94 -9.33 35.57
CA ASN A 106 9.68 -9.59 36.27
C ASN A 106 8.75 -8.36 36.35
N GLN A 107 9.24 -7.19 35.96
CA GLN A 107 8.51 -5.91 35.89
C GLN A 107 8.11 -5.53 34.46
N GLN A 108 8.49 -6.35 33.48
CA GLN A 108 8.27 -6.09 32.07
C GLN A 108 7.12 -6.96 31.56
N TRP A 109 6.12 -6.31 30.96
CA TRP A 109 4.90 -6.92 30.46
C TRP A 109 4.73 -6.59 28.98
N ARG A 110 4.45 -7.60 28.17
CA ARG A 110 4.10 -7.45 26.76
C ARG A 110 2.57 -7.45 26.64
N PRO A 111 1.95 -6.35 26.22
CA PRO A 111 0.57 -6.35 25.80
C PRO A 111 0.46 -7.09 24.46
N GLU A 112 -0.35 -8.14 24.42
CA GLU A 112 -0.64 -8.90 23.21
C GLU A 112 -2.11 -8.72 22.87
N GLN A 113 -2.38 -8.18 21.68
CA GLN A 113 -3.74 -7.92 21.24
C GLN A 113 -4.39 -9.22 20.77
N VAL A 114 -5.52 -9.56 21.36
CA VAL A 114 -6.28 -10.78 21.04
C VAL A 114 -7.67 -10.48 20.47
N GLY A 115 -8.04 -9.20 20.32
CA GLY A 115 -9.29 -8.71 19.72
C GLY A 115 -9.23 -7.20 19.44
N THR A 116 -10.34 -6.59 18.97
CA THR A 116 -10.38 -5.17 18.55
C THR A 116 -9.93 -4.17 19.64
N ASP A 117 -10.23 -4.46 20.91
CA ASP A 117 -9.92 -3.61 22.08
C ASP A 117 -9.42 -4.43 23.30
N THR A 118 -9.09 -5.70 23.08
CA THR A 118 -8.87 -6.69 24.14
C THR A 118 -7.45 -7.22 24.10
N TYR A 119 -6.81 -7.28 25.26
CA TYR A 119 -5.40 -7.56 25.45
C TYR A 119 -5.20 -8.63 26.52
N ARG A 120 -4.12 -9.40 26.39
CA ARG A 120 -3.50 -10.11 27.51
C ARG A 120 -2.12 -9.50 27.79
N PHE A 121 -1.68 -9.53 29.04
CA PHE A 121 -0.35 -9.02 29.42
C PHE A 121 0.55 -10.17 29.79
N VAL A 122 1.61 -10.39 29.03
CA VAL A 122 2.56 -11.50 29.21
C VAL A 122 3.83 -10.99 29.89
N ASN A 123 4.18 -11.55 31.04
CA ASN A 123 5.38 -11.17 31.76
C ASN A 123 6.65 -11.69 31.06
N ARG A 124 7.69 -10.84 30.94
CA ARG A 124 8.94 -11.19 30.25
C ARG A 124 9.71 -12.30 30.93
N ASN A 125 9.71 -12.34 32.27
CA ASN A 125 10.51 -13.29 33.03
C ASN A 125 9.91 -14.71 32.99
N SER A 126 8.59 -14.83 33.08
CA SER A 126 7.91 -16.12 33.24
C SER A 126 7.17 -16.60 31.98
N ALA A 127 6.98 -15.74 30.98
CA ALA A 127 6.09 -15.95 29.84
C ALA A 127 4.62 -16.24 30.23
N LYS A 128 4.21 -15.86 31.45
CA LYS A 128 2.86 -16.06 31.99
C LYS A 128 2.01 -14.80 31.91
N CYS A 129 0.70 -14.96 31.95
CA CYS A 129 -0.26 -13.89 31.79
C CYS A 129 -0.65 -13.28 33.14
N LEU A 130 -0.95 -11.97 33.15
CA LEU A 130 -1.69 -11.34 34.25
C LEU A 130 -3.08 -12.00 34.35
N ASP A 131 -3.46 -12.41 35.55
CA ASP A 131 -4.60 -13.29 35.78
C ASP A 131 -5.44 -12.84 36.97
N VAL A 132 -6.76 -12.89 36.80
CA VAL A 132 -7.75 -12.83 37.87
C VAL A 132 -7.95 -14.23 38.45
N PRO A 133 -7.43 -14.54 39.65
CA PRO A 133 -7.40 -15.90 40.15
C PRO A 133 -8.81 -16.49 40.28
N GLY A 134 -9.00 -17.69 39.72
CA GLY A 134 -10.28 -18.40 39.73
C GLY A 134 -11.39 -17.71 38.93
N ALA A 135 -11.05 -16.81 38.00
CA ALA A 135 -12.01 -16.00 37.24
C ALA A 135 -13.02 -15.24 38.14
N SER A 136 -12.58 -14.84 39.34
CA SER A 136 -13.41 -14.15 40.32
C SER A 136 -14.07 -12.91 39.74
N THR A 137 -15.31 -12.63 40.14
CA THR A 137 -15.98 -11.33 39.92
C THR A 137 -15.91 -10.43 41.14
N GLY A 138 -15.32 -10.90 42.23
CA GLY A 138 -15.05 -10.15 43.46
C GLY A 138 -13.77 -9.32 43.39
N ASP A 139 -13.53 -8.50 44.41
CA ASP A 139 -12.31 -7.70 44.48
C ASP A 139 -11.15 -8.58 44.97
N VAL A 140 -10.22 -8.93 44.09
CA VAL A 140 -9.16 -9.92 44.40
C VAL A 140 -7.79 -9.45 43.92
N GLN A 141 -6.76 -9.81 44.68
CA GLN A 141 -5.34 -9.70 44.32
C GLN A 141 -5.09 -10.39 42.97
N LEU A 142 -4.42 -9.70 42.04
CA LEU A 142 -4.01 -10.26 40.76
C LEU A 142 -2.75 -11.10 40.92
N VAL A 143 -2.64 -12.11 40.07
CA VAL A 143 -1.50 -13.03 40.05
C VAL A 143 -0.98 -13.16 38.61
N GLN A 144 0.17 -13.81 38.45
CA GLN A 144 0.51 -14.41 37.16
C GLN A 144 0.01 -15.85 37.11
N TYR A 145 -0.40 -16.29 35.92
CA TYR A 145 -0.79 -17.68 35.67
C TYR A 145 -0.47 -18.07 34.24
N THR A 146 -0.26 -19.37 34.00
CA THR A 146 -0.12 -19.94 32.66
C THR A 146 -1.22 -19.40 31.73
N CYS A 147 -0.82 -18.85 30.58
CA CYS A 147 -1.76 -18.23 29.63
C CYS A 147 -2.75 -19.28 29.12
N ASN A 148 -4.05 -19.10 29.39
CA ASN A 148 -5.12 -20.07 29.14
C ASN A 148 -6.25 -19.53 28.23
N GLY A 149 -6.18 -18.26 27.83
CA GLY A 149 -7.12 -17.65 26.89
C GLY A 149 -8.53 -17.37 27.44
N THR A 150 -8.74 -17.55 28.74
CA THR A 150 -10.02 -17.26 29.39
C THR A 150 -10.18 -15.76 29.66
N ASN A 151 -11.42 -15.30 29.85
CA ASN A 151 -11.71 -13.90 30.18
C ASN A 151 -11.05 -13.41 31.50
N ALA A 152 -10.55 -14.32 32.34
CA ALA A 152 -9.76 -13.98 33.53
C ALA A 152 -8.41 -13.32 33.20
N GLN A 153 -7.90 -13.51 31.98
CA GLN A 153 -6.61 -13.00 31.50
C GLN A 153 -6.75 -11.94 30.40
N LEU A 154 -7.97 -11.55 30.08
CA LEU A 154 -8.28 -10.60 29.03
C LEU A 154 -8.68 -9.26 29.64
N PHE A 155 -8.14 -8.18 29.10
CA PHE A 155 -8.32 -6.83 29.61
C PHE A 155 -8.58 -5.85 28.47
N ARG A 156 -9.44 -4.86 28.69
CA ARG A 156 -9.64 -3.70 27.82
C ARG A 156 -8.81 -2.53 28.30
N LEU A 157 -8.26 -1.78 27.36
CA LEU A 157 -7.58 -0.51 27.62
C LEU A 157 -8.51 0.64 27.23
N THR A 158 -8.88 1.47 28.20
CA THR A 158 -9.81 2.60 28.03
C THR A 158 -9.19 3.86 28.62
N GLY A 159 -9.20 4.98 27.91
CA GLY A 159 -8.42 6.14 28.32
C GLY A 159 -7.01 6.05 27.73
N GLY A 160 -6.48 7.20 27.38
CA GLY A 160 -5.59 7.36 26.25
C GLY A 160 -6.33 8.13 25.19
N THR A 161 -6.71 9.34 25.58
CA THR A 161 -7.28 10.32 24.69
C THR A 161 -6.33 10.44 23.51
N GLN A 162 -6.73 9.89 22.37
CA GLN A 162 -6.82 10.67 21.14
C GLN A 162 -6.74 12.15 21.52
N GLN A 163 -5.61 12.81 21.19
CA GLN A 163 -5.40 14.23 21.47
C GLN A 163 -6.73 14.96 21.24
N PRO A 164 -7.27 15.75 22.19
CA PRO A 164 -8.61 16.34 22.04
C PRO A 164 -8.78 16.96 20.64
N GLY A 165 -9.74 16.44 19.85
CA GLY A 165 -9.97 16.87 18.46
C GLY A 165 -9.30 16.03 17.36
N GLN A 166 -8.40 15.08 17.69
CA GLN A 166 -7.87 14.11 16.74
C GLN A 166 -8.96 13.07 16.39
N PRO A 167 -9.08 12.61 15.13
CA PRO A 167 -9.98 11.52 14.74
C PRO A 167 -9.45 10.12 15.06
N ASP A 168 -10.34 9.14 15.16
CA ASP A 168 -9.98 7.77 15.57
C ASP A 168 -9.72 6.96 14.31
N PHE A 169 -8.46 6.97 13.88
CA PHE A 169 -8.01 6.23 12.72
C PHE A 169 -7.65 4.76 13.01
N GLY A 170 -7.86 4.29 14.24
CA GLY A 170 -7.42 2.96 14.68
C GLY A 170 -5.92 2.89 15.00
N PRO A 171 -5.45 1.70 15.44
CA PRO A 171 -4.12 1.52 16.03
C PRO A 171 -2.98 1.68 15.01
N ASN A 172 -3.27 1.36 13.74
CA ASN A 172 -2.28 1.32 12.66
C ASN A 172 -1.95 2.69 12.05
N VAL A 173 -2.43 3.78 12.68
CA VAL A 173 -2.12 5.15 12.29
C VAL A 173 -1.31 5.81 13.39
N LEU A 174 -0.04 6.08 13.10
CA LEU A 174 0.86 6.77 13.99
C LEU A 174 0.81 8.26 13.65
N VAL A 175 0.39 9.11 14.61
CA VAL A 175 0.33 10.56 14.40
C VAL A 175 1.35 11.23 15.31
N PHE A 176 2.36 11.86 14.70
CA PHE A 176 3.41 12.59 15.41
C PHE A 176 3.16 14.10 15.33
N ASP A 177 3.40 14.79 16.43
CA ASP A 177 3.39 16.25 16.49
C ASP A 177 4.76 16.79 16.93
N PRO A 178 5.10 18.07 16.65
CA PRO A 178 6.44 18.59 16.88
C PRO A 178 6.84 18.69 18.36
N SER A 179 5.91 18.54 19.31
CA SER A 179 6.23 18.52 20.74
C SER A 179 6.76 17.15 21.21
N MET A 180 6.54 16.09 20.41
CA MET A 180 7.04 14.76 20.74
C MET A 180 8.56 14.70 20.60
N PRO A 181 9.29 14.08 21.56
CA PRO A 181 10.75 13.93 21.44
C PRO A 181 11.15 13.15 20.18
N ALA A 182 12.15 13.65 19.45
CA ALA A 182 12.63 13.01 18.23
C ALA A 182 13.06 11.55 18.45
N SER A 183 13.66 11.23 19.59
CA SER A 183 14.02 9.84 19.96
C SER A 183 12.81 8.93 20.11
N THR A 184 11.69 9.45 20.62
CA THR A 184 10.43 8.70 20.72
C THR A 184 9.83 8.45 19.35
N ILE A 185 9.80 9.47 18.49
CA ILE A 185 9.34 9.32 17.11
C ILE A 185 10.22 8.29 16.37
N GLN A 186 11.54 8.45 16.45
CA GLN A 186 12.50 7.56 15.79
C GLN A 186 12.34 6.10 16.24
N ALA A 187 12.16 5.85 17.54
CA ALA A 187 11.94 4.50 18.04
C ALA A 187 10.70 3.85 17.39
N ARG A 188 9.60 4.60 17.25
CA ARG A 188 8.38 4.13 16.59
C ARG A 188 8.54 3.91 15.09
N LEU A 189 9.30 4.77 14.41
CA LEU A 189 9.65 4.58 12.99
C LEU A 189 10.45 3.30 12.81
N ASN A 190 11.48 3.08 13.64
CA ASN A 190 12.29 1.87 13.62
C ASN A 190 11.48 0.61 13.94
N ASP A 191 10.51 0.69 14.86
CA ASP A 191 9.61 -0.41 15.19
C ASP A 191 8.75 -0.82 13.99
N VAL A 192 8.19 0.14 13.26
CA VAL A 192 7.41 -0.14 12.04
C VAL A 192 8.31 -0.70 10.95
N PHE A 193 9.46 -0.08 10.71
CA PHE A 193 10.40 -0.53 9.68
C PHE A 193 10.84 -1.98 9.91
N ARG A 194 11.29 -2.34 11.12
CA ARG A 194 11.68 -3.73 11.44
C ARG A 194 10.58 -4.75 11.22
N GLN A 195 9.31 -4.35 11.36
CA GLN A 195 8.17 -5.24 11.10
C GLN A 195 7.87 -5.38 9.61
N GLN A 196 8.15 -4.34 8.83
CA GLN A 196 7.69 -4.19 7.47
C GLN A 196 8.79 -4.31 6.41
N GLU A 197 10.07 -4.28 6.77
CA GLU A 197 11.21 -4.34 5.85
C GLU A 197 11.14 -5.57 4.95
N GLU A 198 11.01 -6.77 5.55
CA GLU A 198 10.85 -8.05 4.85
C GLU A 198 9.36 -8.47 4.72
N GLY A 199 8.44 -7.59 5.13
CA GLY A 199 7.00 -7.86 5.26
C GLY A 199 6.22 -7.86 3.93
N GLN A 200 6.78 -8.42 2.86
CA GLN A 200 6.20 -8.35 1.50
C GLN A 200 4.73 -8.80 1.46
N TYR A 201 4.34 -9.80 2.27
CA TYR A 201 2.96 -10.29 2.33
C TYR A 201 2.31 -10.14 3.70
N ASP A 202 2.87 -9.27 4.55
CA ASP A 202 2.31 -9.02 5.89
C ASP A 202 0.85 -8.56 5.79
N ALA A 203 0.05 -8.83 6.81
CA ALA A 203 -1.32 -8.34 6.92
C ALA A 203 -1.38 -6.93 7.53
N ARG A 204 -0.34 -6.53 8.28
CA ARG A 204 -0.17 -5.21 8.86
C ARG A 204 0.01 -4.16 7.77
N ARG A 205 -0.55 -3.00 8.04
CA ARG A 205 -0.60 -1.83 7.16
C ARG A 205 -0.34 -0.64 8.06
N TYR A 206 0.45 0.34 7.66
CA TYR A 206 0.75 1.50 8.50
C TYR A 206 0.58 2.80 7.74
N ALA A 207 -0.07 3.77 8.37
CA ALA A 207 0.01 5.16 7.98
C ALA A 207 0.78 5.95 9.05
N ILE A 208 1.88 6.56 8.66
CA ILE A 208 2.72 7.39 9.52
C ILE A 208 2.46 8.83 9.15
N MET A 209 1.88 9.59 10.07
CA MET A 209 1.44 10.96 9.85
C MET A 209 2.24 11.94 10.70
N PHE A 210 2.66 13.04 10.09
CA PHE A 210 3.34 14.13 10.76
C PHE A 210 2.45 15.38 10.69
N LYS A 211 2.06 15.93 11.84
CA LYS A 211 1.40 17.23 11.91
C LYS A 211 2.33 18.35 11.42
N PRO A 212 1.81 19.54 11.06
CA PRO A 212 2.65 20.66 10.64
C PRO A 212 3.75 20.98 11.65
N GLY A 213 5.00 21.10 11.17
CA GLY A 213 6.18 21.42 11.97
C GLY A 213 7.48 20.79 11.45
N ASN A 214 8.49 20.75 12.32
CA ASN A 214 9.84 20.28 11.98
C ASN A 214 10.22 19.07 12.81
N TYR A 215 10.83 18.06 12.18
CA TYR A 215 11.17 16.78 12.80
C TYR A 215 12.60 16.38 12.45
N ASN A 216 13.43 16.08 13.45
CA ASN A 216 14.80 15.61 13.25
C ASN A 216 14.82 14.07 13.35
N VAL A 217 14.36 13.39 12.31
CA VAL A 217 14.18 11.93 12.28
C VAL A 217 14.57 11.37 10.91
N ASP A 218 14.96 10.10 10.90
CA ASP A 218 15.22 9.31 9.70
C ASP A 218 14.06 8.32 9.48
N VAL A 219 13.41 8.40 8.31
CA VAL A 219 12.21 7.63 8.00
C VAL A 219 12.53 6.60 6.91
N ASN A 220 12.99 5.41 7.31
CA ASN A 220 13.13 4.27 6.42
C ASN A 220 11.77 3.55 6.25
N ILE A 221 11.35 3.28 5.02
CA ILE A 221 10.00 2.81 4.69
C ILE A 221 10.03 1.37 4.16
N GLY A 222 9.47 0.45 4.94
CA GLY A 222 9.22 -0.94 4.54
C GLY A 222 7.92 -1.12 3.73
N PHE A 223 7.52 -2.37 3.53
CA PHE A 223 6.27 -2.73 2.86
C PHE A 223 5.04 -2.16 3.57
N PHE A 224 3.98 -1.94 2.80
CA PHE A 224 2.67 -1.47 3.26
C PHE A 224 2.68 -0.30 4.23
N THR A 225 3.62 0.62 4.02
CA THR A 225 3.79 1.80 4.86
C THR A 225 3.65 3.05 4.01
N GLN A 226 2.79 3.96 4.46
CA GLN A 226 2.60 5.27 3.83
C GLN A 226 3.00 6.37 4.81
N VAL A 227 3.88 7.27 4.39
CA VAL A 227 4.30 8.44 5.16
C VAL A 227 3.58 9.69 4.64
N LEU A 228 2.99 10.46 5.54
CA LEU A 228 2.09 11.57 5.22
C LEU A 228 2.44 12.81 6.03
N GLY A 229 2.70 13.93 5.36
CA GLY A 229 2.63 15.24 6.00
C GLY A 229 1.21 15.77 6.00
N LEU A 230 0.76 16.29 7.15
CA LEU A 230 -0.60 16.83 7.33
C LEU A 230 -0.66 18.36 7.15
N GLY A 231 0.31 18.95 6.46
CA GLY A 231 0.29 20.37 6.08
C GLY A 231 -0.63 20.64 4.89
N MET A 232 -0.92 21.91 4.61
CA MET A 232 -1.57 22.30 3.34
C MET A 232 -0.56 22.32 2.18
N LEU A 233 0.70 22.65 2.48
CA LEU A 233 1.84 22.67 1.58
C LEU A 233 2.91 21.69 2.09
N PRO A 234 3.78 21.14 1.22
CA PRO A 234 4.84 20.23 1.65
C PRO A 234 5.78 20.84 2.69
N ASP A 235 6.15 22.11 2.54
CA ASP A 235 6.98 22.84 3.52
C ASP A 235 6.29 23.02 4.89
N GLY A 236 4.99 22.74 5.00
CA GLY A 236 4.29 22.71 6.29
C GLY A 236 4.75 21.59 7.21
N VAL A 237 5.36 20.53 6.66
CA VAL A 237 5.95 19.41 7.41
C VAL A 237 7.37 19.18 6.90
N THR A 238 8.38 19.49 7.70
CA THR A 238 9.79 19.31 7.31
C THR A 238 10.43 18.19 8.10
N ILE A 239 10.93 17.18 7.40
CA ILE A 239 11.82 16.15 7.93
C ILE A 239 13.27 16.61 7.71
N ASN A 240 13.93 17.02 8.78
CA ASN A 240 15.37 17.27 8.85
C ASN A 240 16.11 15.93 9.00
N GLY A 241 16.09 15.16 7.93
CA GLY A 241 16.51 13.78 7.84
C GLY A 241 16.12 13.22 6.48
N GLN A 242 16.04 11.90 6.36
CA GLN A 242 15.65 11.24 5.12
C GLN A 242 14.23 10.66 5.20
N VAL A 243 13.59 10.52 4.05
CA VAL A 243 12.38 9.73 3.86
C VAL A 243 12.64 8.80 2.70
N HIS A 244 13.10 7.59 3.02
CA HIS A 244 13.87 6.78 2.08
C HIS A 244 13.43 5.33 2.04
N VAL A 245 13.81 4.68 0.95
CA VAL A 245 13.64 3.25 0.72
C VAL A 245 14.96 2.73 0.17
N GLU A 246 15.46 1.67 0.79
CA GLU A 246 16.66 0.94 0.42
C GLU A 246 16.29 -0.52 0.13
N ALA A 247 17.22 -1.30 -0.42
CA ALA A 247 17.02 -2.69 -0.81
C ALA A 247 17.96 -3.65 -0.06
N ASP A 248 18.48 -3.24 1.10
CA ASP A 248 19.35 -4.05 1.97
C ASP A 248 18.77 -5.44 2.26
N TRP A 249 17.46 -5.51 2.56
CA TRP A 249 16.74 -6.76 2.84
C TRP A 249 16.81 -7.79 1.71
N PHE A 250 17.09 -7.33 0.48
CA PHE A 250 17.21 -8.17 -0.70
C PHE A 250 18.51 -7.90 -1.46
N GLU A 251 19.61 -7.69 -0.72
CA GLU A 251 20.97 -7.61 -1.26
C GLU A 251 21.14 -6.51 -2.34
N GLY A 252 20.48 -5.37 -2.15
CA GLY A 252 20.48 -4.24 -3.08
C GLY A 252 19.51 -4.39 -4.25
N ASN A 253 18.81 -5.52 -4.38
CA ASN A 253 17.81 -5.73 -5.41
C ASN A 253 16.46 -5.11 -5.03
N ALA A 254 16.16 -3.94 -5.59
CA ALA A 254 14.92 -3.22 -5.35
C ALA A 254 13.73 -3.71 -6.18
N THR A 255 13.86 -4.78 -7.01
CA THR A 255 12.76 -5.26 -7.88
C THR A 255 11.51 -5.65 -7.10
N HIS A 256 11.61 -5.92 -5.79
CA HIS A 256 10.48 -6.28 -4.93
C HIS A 256 10.06 -5.16 -3.97
N ASN A 257 10.62 -3.95 -4.05
CA ASN A 257 10.27 -2.83 -3.17
C ASN A 257 8.92 -2.19 -3.55
N PHE A 258 7.84 -2.90 -3.25
CA PHE A 258 6.45 -2.56 -3.58
C PHE A 258 5.69 -1.89 -2.43
N TRP A 259 4.45 -1.48 -2.74
CA TRP A 259 3.36 -1.16 -1.81
C TRP A 259 3.75 -0.20 -0.70
N ARG A 260 4.24 0.98 -1.06
CA ARG A 260 4.58 2.03 -0.10
C ARG A 260 4.35 3.41 -0.68
N GLY A 261 4.53 4.45 0.11
CA GLY A 261 4.49 5.80 -0.44
C GLY A 261 4.83 6.90 0.54
N ALA A 262 5.13 8.07 -0.01
CA ALA A 262 5.39 9.29 0.75
C ALA A 262 4.63 10.46 0.11
N GLU A 263 3.96 11.27 0.94
CA GLU A 263 3.12 12.35 0.46
C GLU A 263 3.19 13.63 1.31
N ASN A 264 3.20 14.78 0.63
CA ASN A 264 2.93 16.11 1.21
C ASN A 264 3.87 16.55 2.34
N LEU A 265 5.18 16.38 2.13
CA LEU A 265 6.21 16.76 3.11
C LEU A 265 7.50 17.25 2.43
N ALA A 266 8.26 18.07 3.15
CA ALA A 266 9.61 18.49 2.79
C ALA A 266 10.66 17.56 3.44
N ILE A 267 11.72 17.26 2.69
CA ILE A 267 12.80 16.35 3.08
C ILE A 267 14.13 17.10 2.97
N ARG A 268 14.93 17.11 4.03
CA ARG A 268 16.27 17.70 4.08
C ARG A 268 17.28 16.61 4.44
N PRO A 269 17.70 15.78 3.48
CA PRO A 269 18.63 14.68 3.74
C PRO A 269 19.98 15.23 4.23
N PRO A 270 20.56 14.72 5.33
CA PRO A 270 21.83 15.20 5.86
C PRO A 270 23.01 15.06 4.89
N SER A 271 22.99 14.02 4.05
CA SER A 271 23.97 13.77 2.99
C SER A 271 23.78 14.68 1.77
N GLY A 272 22.67 15.42 1.70
CA GLY A 272 22.24 16.14 0.50
C GLY A 272 21.58 15.26 -0.56
N THR A 273 21.41 13.95 -0.34
CA THR A 273 20.73 13.02 -1.26
C THR A 273 19.71 12.17 -0.51
N ASN A 274 18.50 12.05 -1.04
CA ASN A 274 17.48 11.12 -0.54
C ASN A 274 17.35 9.91 -1.46
N THR A 275 17.44 8.69 -0.92
CA THR A 275 17.28 7.45 -1.70
C THR A 275 15.82 7.02 -1.75
N TRP A 276 15.32 6.67 -2.93
CA TRP A 276 13.97 6.15 -3.17
C TRP A 276 14.05 4.94 -4.09
N ALA A 277 14.74 3.89 -3.63
CA ALA A 277 14.99 2.67 -4.38
C ALA A 277 13.77 1.75 -4.39
N VAL A 278 12.83 2.04 -5.28
CA VAL A 278 11.51 1.37 -5.31
C VAL A 278 11.24 0.64 -6.63
N SER A 279 10.22 -0.23 -6.61
CA SER A 279 9.57 -0.76 -7.80
C SER A 279 8.11 -0.31 -7.90
N GLN A 280 7.21 -1.09 -8.48
CA GLN A 280 5.81 -0.72 -8.73
C GLN A 280 5.01 -0.44 -7.43
N ALA A 281 3.91 0.32 -7.55
CA ALA A 281 3.02 0.72 -6.45
C ALA A 281 3.72 1.42 -5.27
N SER A 282 4.73 2.23 -5.59
CA SER A 282 5.55 2.96 -4.63
C SER A 282 5.57 4.45 -4.97
N ALA A 283 4.45 5.12 -4.69
CA ALA A 283 4.24 6.51 -5.09
C ALA A 283 4.99 7.49 -4.19
N MET A 284 5.72 8.43 -4.79
CA MET A 284 6.11 9.67 -4.10
C MET A 284 5.35 10.84 -4.72
N ARG A 285 4.53 11.52 -3.91
CA ARG A 285 3.64 12.59 -4.36
C ARG A 285 3.82 13.85 -3.53
N ARG A 286 3.78 15.03 -4.16
CA ARG A 286 3.69 16.29 -3.42
C ARG A 286 4.81 16.46 -2.39
N THR A 287 6.03 16.06 -2.74
CA THR A 287 7.19 16.15 -1.85
C THR A 287 8.13 17.28 -2.29
N LYS A 288 8.89 17.81 -1.34
CA LYS A 288 9.99 18.75 -1.63
C LYS A 288 11.29 18.22 -1.06
N THR A 289 12.14 17.67 -1.92
CA THR A 289 13.48 17.20 -1.52
C THR A 289 14.48 18.33 -1.70
N TYR A 290 15.04 18.81 -0.59
CA TYR A 290 16.14 19.78 -0.58
C TYR A 290 17.47 19.06 -0.79
N GLY A 291 17.87 18.94 -2.05
CA GLY A 291 19.05 18.21 -2.46
C GLY A 291 18.77 17.33 -3.66
N ASN A 292 19.55 16.26 -3.78
CA ASN A 292 19.44 15.28 -4.83
C ASN A 292 18.47 14.14 -4.46
N MET A 293 18.08 13.37 -5.46
CA MET A 293 17.31 12.15 -5.30
C MET A 293 17.97 11.03 -6.10
N GLN A 294 18.16 9.88 -5.47
CA GLN A 294 18.62 8.65 -6.12
C GLN A 294 17.47 7.64 -6.14
N LEU A 295 17.22 7.01 -7.28
CA LEU A 295 16.05 6.15 -7.48
C LEU A 295 16.38 4.65 -7.42
N ASP A 296 17.63 4.27 -7.19
CA ASP A 296 18.08 2.89 -7.05
C ASP A 296 18.93 2.71 -5.78
N ASP A 297 19.28 1.45 -5.50
CA ASP A 297 20.22 1.08 -4.45
C ASP A 297 21.38 0.24 -5.02
N ASN A 298 21.87 0.66 -6.19
CA ASN A 298 22.99 0.06 -6.94
C ASN A 298 22.78 -1.39 -7.44
N GLY A 299 21.70 -2.08 -7.06
CA GLY A 299 21.24 -3.34 -7.66
C GLY A 299 20.13 -3.13 -8.71
N TRP A 300 19.35 -4.15 -9.04
CA TRP A 300 18.23 -4.00 -10.01
C TRP A 300 17.05 -3.23 -9.41
N SER A 301 16.33 -2.46 -10.24
CA SER A 301 15.16 -1.70 -9.81
C SER A 301 14.15 -1.52 -10.96
N SER A 302 12.84 -1.58 -10.66
CA SER A 302 11.76 -1.60 -11.66
C SER A 302 10.59 -0.67 -11.26
N GLY A 303 10.94 0.53 -10.82
CA GLY A 303 10.01 1.61 -10.52
C GLY A 303 9.44 2.23 -11.79
N GLY A 304 8.80 3.38 -11.70
CA GLY A 304 8.40 4.07 -10.48
C GLY A 304 7.64 5.34 -10.82
N PHE A 305 7.16 6.03 -9.80
CA PHE A 305 6.21 7.12 -9.98
C PHE A 305 6.52 8.29 -9.05
N LEU A 306 6.83 9.44 -9.65
CA LEU A 306 7.02 10.72 -8.96
C LEU A 306 6.04 11.76 -9.52
N ALA A 307 5.21 12.36 -8.67
CA ALA A 307 4.23 13.33 -9.13
C ALA A 307 4.07 14.55 -8.22
N ASP A 308 3.83 15.70 -8.84
CA ASP A 308 3.59 16.97 -8.11
C ASP A 308 4.72 17.31 -7.13
N SER A 309 5.96 16.90 -7.42
CA SER A 309 7.10 17.01 -6.49
C SER A 309 8.21 17.91 -7.01
N VAL A 310 8.97 18.48 -6.08
CA VAL A 310 10.18 19.26 -6.34
C VAL A 310 11.41 18.53 -5.78
N VAL A 311 12.45 18.39 -6.60
CA VAL A 311 13.80 17.99 -6.15
C VAL A 311 14.76 19.13 -6.46
N THR A 312 15.26 19.86 -5.47
CA THR A 312 16.00 21.10 -5.75
C THR A 312 17.34 20.88 -6.46
N GLY A 313 17.90 19.67 -6.35
CA GLY A 313 19.14 19.22 -7.00
C GLY A 313 18.89 18.29 -8.19
N GLN A 314 19.75 17.29 -8.35
CA GLN A 314 19.68 16.32 -9.44
C GLN A 314 18.84 15.09 -9.03
N VAL A 315 18.01 14.60 -9.95
CA VAL A 315 17.45 13.25 -9.88
C VAL A 315 18.33 12.30 -10.70
N ARG A 316 18.79 11.21 -10.08
CA ARG A 316 19.53 10.13 -10.72
C ARG A 316 18.68 8.88 -10.74
N SER A 317 18.35 8.39 -11.93
CA SER A 317 17.58 7.14 -12.07
C SER A 317 18.36 5.91 -11.60
N GLY A 318 19.69 5.94 -11.73
CA GLY A 318 20.52 4.79 -11.45
C GLY A 318 20.13 3.61 -12.35
N SER A 319 20.00 2.41 -11.77
CA SER A 319 19.64 1.18 -12.49
C SER A 319 18.17 1.04 -12.91
N GLN A 320 17.31 2.01 -12.56
CA GLN A 320 15.87 1.94 -12.80
C GLN A 320 15.57 1.57 -14.26
N GLN A 321 14.85 0.46 -14.46
CA GLN A 321 14.49 -0.03 -15.79
C GLN A 321 13.63 0.99 -16.55
N GLN A 322 12.67 1.58 -15.85
CA GLN A 322 11.78 2.58 -16.39
C GLN A 322 11.34 3.55 -15.28
N TRP A 323 10.77 4.69 -15.65
CA TRP A 323 10.23 5.64 -14.68
C TRP A 323 9.20 6.57 -15.29
N LEU A 324 8.17 6.96 -14.53
CA LEU A 324 7.32 8.10 -14.85
C LEU A 324 7.50 9.22 -13.83
N SER A 325 7.81 10.41 -14.32
CA SER A 325 7.63 11.65 -13.54
C SER A 325 6.61 12.57 -14.21
N ARG A 326 5.65 13.10 -13.43
CA ARG A 326 4.67 14.05 -13.95
C ARG A 326 4.41 15.27 -13.07
N ASN A 327 4.22 16.43 -13.69
CA ASN A 327 4.04 17.70 -12.97
C ASN A 327 5.14 17.94 -11.91
N THR A 328 6.37 17.53 -12.20
CA THR A 328 7.52 17.64 -11.31
C THR A 328 8.42 18.81 -11.69
N GLU A 329 9.30 19.20 -10.78
CA GLU A 329 10.36 20.16 -11.02
C GLU A 329 11.66 19.64 -10.41
N TRP A 330 12.77 19.68 -11.15
CA TRP A 330 14.09 19.37 -10.60
C TRP A 330 15.18 20.30 -11.11
N GLY A 331 16.35 20.28 -10.46
CA GLY A 331 17.54 20.96 -10.97
C GLY A 331 18.03 20.33 -12.27
N SER A 332 18.24 19.01 -12.28
CA SER A 332 18.59 18.25 -13.48
C SER A 332 18.20 16.78 -13.34
N TRP A 333 18.22 16.05 -14.46
CA TRP A 333 18.03 14.59 -14.52
C TRP A 333 19.30 13.93 -15.08
N THR A 334 19.63 12.75 -14.59
CA THR A 334 20.66 11.87 -15.16
C THR A 334 20.28 10.40 -15.01
N GLY A 335 20.84 9.56 -15.87
CA GLY A 335 20.59 8.13 -15.90
C GLY A 335 19.42 7.74 -16.79
N GLU A 336 19.51 6.53 -17.31
CA GLU A 336 18.62 5.94 -18.29
C GLU A 336 18.72 4.42 -18.21
N ASN A 337 17.68 3.74 -18.68
CA ASN A 337 17.73 2.32 -18.96
C ASN A 337 16.84 2.02 -20.17
N TRP A 338 15.60 1.57 -20.01
CA TRP A 338 14.73 1.22 -21.15
C TRP A 338 13.68 2.27 -21.50
N ASN A 339 13.09 2.95 -20.50
CA ASN A 339 11.94 3.84 -20.74
C ASN A 339 11.76 4.91 -19.64
N MET A 340 12.38 6.08 -19.77
CA MET A 340 12.16 7.20 -18.85
C MET A 340 11.17 8.20 -19.47
N VAL A 341 10.04 8.39 -18.81
CA VAL A 341 8.93 9.21 -19.32
C VAL A 341 8.69 10.41 -18.40
N PHE A 342 8.56 11.57 -19.02
CA PHE A 342 8.37 12.86 -18.36
C PHE A 342 7.12 13.54 -18.92
N VAL A 343 6.19 13.93 -18.07
CA VAL A 343 4.91 14.54 -18.51
C VAL A 343 4.63 15.81 -17.72
N GLY A 344 4.69 16.97 -18.38
CA GLY A 344 4.56 18.25 -17.67
C GLY A 344 5.68 18.48 -16.64
N ALA A 345 6.82 17.79 -16.76
CA ALA A 345 7.96 18.00 -15.88
C ALA A 345 8.79 19.21 -16.33
N ARG A 346 9.19 20.08 -15.40
CA ARG A 346 10.13 21.18 -15.69
C ARG A 346 11.56 20.70 -15.56
N ASN A 347 12.42 21.21 -16.45
CA ASN A 347 13.82 20.82 -16.57
C ASN A 347 14.04 19.33 -16.91
N ALA A 348 13.02 18.67 -17.48
CA ALA A 348 13.16 17.34 -18.03
C ALA A 348 14.06 17.36 -19.29
N PRO A 349 14.82 16.28 -19.53
CA PRO A 349 15.57 16.14 -20.78
C PRO A 349 14.62 16.15 -21.98
N GLN A 350 15.11 16.59 -23.14
CA GLN A 350 14.32 16.55 -24.37
C GLN A 350 14.08 15.10 -24.80
N THR A 351 13.02 14.86 -25.57
CA THR A 351 12.78 13.54 -26.17
C THR A 351 13.96 13.16 -27.06
N SER A 352 14.57 12.01 -26.78
CA SER A 352 15.72 11.45 -27.51
C SER A 352 15.58 9.97 -27.82
N PHE A 353 14.43 9.36 -27.49
CA PHE A 353 14.17 7.95 -27.75
C PHE A 353 14.49 7.56 -29.21
N PRO A 354 15.25 6.48 -29.45
CA PRO A 354 15.60 5.41 -28.50
C PRO A 354 16.85 5.65 -27.64
N GLU A 355 17.70 6.64 -27.93
CA GLU A 355 19.03 6.76 -27.29
C GLU A 355 19.39 8.22 -26.94
N PRO A 356 19.48 8.58 -25.64
CA PRO A 356 18.96 7.80 -24.51
C PRO A 356 17.42 7.69 -24.60
N PRO A 357 16.80 6.65 -23.99
CA PRO A 357 15.37 6.37 -24.13
C PRO A 357 14.48 7.29 -23.25
N TYR A 358 14.57 8.59 -23.54
CA TYR A 358 13.77 9.63 -22.91
C TYR A 358 12.56 9.99 -23.77
N THR A 359 11.39 10.00 -23.14
CA THR A 359 10.14 10.48 -23.72
C THR A 359 9.62 11.66 -22.93
N ASN A 360 9.60 12.84 -23.52
CA ASN A 360 9.13 14.06 -22.89
C ASN A 360 7.85 14.57 -23.56
N VAL A 361 6.79 14.68 -22.76
CA VAL A 361 5.53 15.34 -23.12
C VAL A 361 5.46 16.64 -22.31
N ALA A 362 5.53 17.77 -23.01
CA ALA A 362 5.74 19.09 -22.38
C ALA A 362 4.66 19.49 -21.36
N GLN A 363 3.42 19.02 -21.53
CA GLN A 363 2.29 19.35 -20.68
C GLN A 363 1.47 18.12 -20.34
N THR A 364 0.98 18.05 -19.10
CA THR A 364 -0.04 17.08 -18.68
C THR A 364 -1.40 17.60 -19.14
N PRO A 365 -2.07 16.96 -20.12
CA PRO A 365 -3.25 17.55 -20.77
C PRO A 365 -4.46 17.69 -19.87
N VAL A 366 -4.71 16.73 -18.98
CA VAL A 366 -5.80 16.79 -18.00
C VAL A 366 -5.39 16.01 -16.76
N VAL A 367 -5.49 16.63 -15.60
CA VAL A 367 -5.07 16.00 -14.34
C VAL A 367 -5.79 16.62 -13.17
N ARG A 368 -6.03 15.81 -12.16
CA ARG A 368 -6.41 16.24 -10.82
C ARG A 368 -5.45 15.54 -9.88
N GLU A 369 -4.78 16.27 -9.01
CA GLU A 369 -3.90 15.62 -8.03
C GLU A 369 -4.72 14.82 -7.01
N LYS A 370 -4.08 13.83 -6.39
CA LYS A 370 -4.71 12.94 -5.41
C LYS A 370 -5.27 13.74 -4.21
N PRO A 371 -6.47 13.43 -3.71
CA PRO A 371 -6.93 13.95 -2.42
C PRO A 371 -6.02 13.53 -1.27
N PHE A 372 -5.79 14.42 -0.31
CA PHE A 372 -4.89 14.16 0.83
C PHE A 372 -5.43 14.73 2.14
N LEU A 373 -5.07 14.08 3.25
CA LEU A 373 -5.43 14.50 4.60
C LEU A 373 -4.55 15.69 5.03
N ASN A 374 -5.15 16.70 5.65
CA ASN A 374 -4.44 17.82 6.26
C ASN A 374 -5.08 18.22 7.59
N VAL A 375 -4.32 18.96 8.39
CA VAL A 375 -4.76 19.57 9.66
C VAL A 375 -4.64 21.08 9.53
N ASP A 376 -5.74 21.79 9.79
CA ASP A 376 -5.74 23.26 9.77
C ASP A 376 -5.15 23.87 11.04
N GLY A 377 -5.01 25.20 11.06
CA GLY A 377 -4.46 25.92 12.22
C GLY A 377 -5.30 25.81 13.50
N GLY A 378 -6.54 25.36 13.42
CA GLY A 378 -7.42 25.05 14.56
C GLY A 378 -7.33 23.60 15.02
N GLY A 379 -6.50 22.77 14.38
CA GLY A 379 -6.37 21.34 14.68
C GLY A 379 -7.44 20.47 14.03
N ASN A 380 -8.30 21.01 13.16
CA ASN A 380 -9.33 20.22 12.50
C ASN A 380 -8.75 19.44 11.33
N TYR A 381 -9.14 18.18 11.23
CA TYR A 381 -8.76 17.31 10.12
C TYR A 381 -9.69 17.52 8.93
N ASN A 382 -9.08 17.65 7.75
CA ASN A 382 -9.76 17.83 6.48
C ASN A 382 -9.15 16.90 5.43
N VAL A 383 -9.92 16.55 4.41
CA VAL A 383 -9.39 16.02 3.16
C VAL A 383 -9.43 17.15 2.13
N PHE A 384 -8.27 17.57 1.65
CA PHE A 384 -8.19 18.52 0.55
C PHE A 384 -8.39 17.77 -0.77
N VAL A 385 -9.30 18.27 -1.60
CA VAL A 385 -9.59 17.75 -2.94
C VAL A 385 -9.08 18.78 -3.95
N PRO A 386 -7.92 18.51 -4.60
CA PRO A 386 -7.41 19.32 -5.69
C PRO A 386 -8.43 19.57 -6.82
N ALA A 387 -8.40 20.78 -7.39
CA ALA A 387 -9.18 21.10 -8.58
C ALA A 387 -8.66 20.34 -9.81
N LEU A 388 -9.56 20.09 -10.77
CA LEU A 388 -9.19 19.63 -12.11
C LEU A 388 -8.39 20.71 -12.83
N ARG A 389 -7.32 20.32 -13.53
CA ARG A 389 -6.48 21.21 -14.32
C ARG A 389 -6.22 20.60 -15.68
N SER A 390 -5.85 21.46 -16.62
CA SER A 390 -5.49 21.06 -17.97
C SER A 390 -4.21 21.75 -18.41
N ASN A 391 -3.47 21.09 -19.30
CA ASN A 391 -2.23 21.57 -19.91
C ASN A 391 -1.21 22.07 -18.87
N THR A 392 -1.00 21.29 -17.81
CA THR A 392 -0.15 21.70 -16.68
C THR A 392 1.32 21.35 -16.90
N SER A 393 2.19 22.14 -16.29
CA SER A 393 3.63 21.84 -16.17
C SER A 393 4.17 22.38 -14.85
N GLY A 394 5.01 21.58 -14.20
CA GLY A 394 5.48 21.79 -12.83
C GLY A 394 4.41 21.50 -11.78
N THR A 395 4.75 21.79 -10.53
CA THR A 395 3.92 21.45 -9.38
C THR A 395 2.69 22.33 -9.26
N THR A 396 1.75 21.88 -8.44
CA THR A 396 0.49 22.55 -8.14
C THR A 396 0.59 23.55 -6.99
N TRP A 397 1.72 23.55 -6.27
CA TRP A 397 1.88 24.23 -4.99
C TRP A 397 3.14 25.10 -4.89
N ALA A 398 4.11 25.01 -5.83
CA ALA A 398 5.31 25.86 -5.77
C ALA A 398 5.00 27.37 -5.87
N SER A 399 3.90 27.76 -6.53
CA SER A 399 3.44 29.15 -6.63
C SER A 399 2.44 29.55 -5.55
N GLY A 400 2.33 28.79 -4.46
CA GLY A 400 1.42 29.06 -3.34
C GLY A 400 0.28 28.03 -3.22
N ASN A 401 -0.83 28.42 -2.60
CA ASN A 401 -1.91 27.49 -2.32
C ASN A 401 -2.56 26.97 -3.61
N GLN A 402 -2.57 25.64 -3.71
CA GLN A 402 -3.27 24.93 -4.77
C GLN A 402 -4.78 25.22 -4.72
N GLN A 403 -5.42 25.35 -5.88
CA GLN A 403 -6.88 25.43 -5.97
C GLN A 403 -7.53 24.08 -5.66
N GLY A 404 -8.60 24.10 -4.88
CA GLY A 404 -9.34 22.90 -4.47
C GLY A 404 -10.27 23.20 -3.30
N THR A 405 -10.78 22.14 -2.68
CA THR A 405 -11.77 22.25 -1.60
C THR A 405 -11.35 21.41 -0.40
N ASN A 406 -11.43 21.98 0.80
CA ASN A 406 -11.31 21.21 2.04
C ASN A 406 -12.68 20.64 2.43
N ILE A 407 -12.73 19.32 2.57
CA ILE A 407 -13.89 18.62 3.11
C ILE A 407 -13.55 18.25 4.56
N PRO A 408 -14.30 18.76 5.56
CA PRO A 408 -14.08 18.38 6.96
C PRO A 408 -14.21 16.88 7.15
N LEU A 409 -13.34 16.30 7.98
CA LEU A 409 -13.37 14.85 8.20
C LEU A 409 -14.68 14.37 8.85
N SER A 410 -15.44 15.26 9.50
CA SER A 410 -16.79 14.97 9.99
C SER A 410 -17.78 14.57 8.88
N GLN A 411 -17.47 14.85 7.61
CA GLN A 411 -18.24 14.40 6.44
C GLN A 411 -17.77 13.04 5.88
N PHE A 412 -16.74 12.44 6.46
CA PHE A 412 -16.28 11.10 6.13
C PHE A 412 -16.81 10.07 7.13
N TYR A 413 -17.10 8.89 6.63
CA TYR A 413 -17.16 7.69 7.44
C TYR A 413 -15.76 7.07 7.49
N ILE A 414 -15.21 6.92 8.69
CA ILE A 414 -13.91 6.28 8.93
C ILE A 414 -14.16 4.79 9.16
N ALA A 415 -13.97 3.99 8.12
CA ALA A 415 -14.13 2.54 8.19
C ALA A 415 -12.82 1.88 8.59
N LYS A 416 -12.90 0.98 9.58
CA LYS A 416 -11.80 0.16 10.08
C LYS A 416 -11.98 -1.30 9.62
N PRO A 417 -10.90 -2.11 9.58
CA PRO A 417 -11.03 -3.55 9.37
C PRO A 417 -12.11 -4.18 10.27
N GLY A 418 -12.94 -5.06 9.71
CA GLY A 418 -14.11 -5.62 10.38
C GLY A 418 -15.42 -4.85 10.15
N THR A 419 -15.36 -3.64 9.58
CA THR A 419 -16.58 -2.92 9.16
C THR A 419 -17.22 -3.62 7.96
N SER A 420 -18.51 -3.94 8.04
CA SER A 420 -19.20 -4.61 6.93
C SER A 420 -19.42 -3.69 5.72
N ALA A 421 -19.44 -4.27 4.52
CA ALA A 421 -19.77 -3.55 3.28
C ALA A 421 -21.17 -2.91 3.34
N ALA A 422 -22.15 -3.58 3.95
CA ALA A 422 -23.49 -3.03 4.17
C ALA A 422 -23.46 -1.73 5.00
N THR A 423 -22.66 -1.71 6.07
CA THR A 423 -22.45 -0.50 6.89
C THR A 423 -21.80 0.61 6.08
N ILE A 424 -20.74 0.31 5.32
CA ILE A 424 -20.06 1.28 4.45
C ILE A 424 -21.05 1.85 3.43
N ASN A 425 -21.81 0.99 2.75
CA ASN A 425 -22.79 1.38 1.74
C ASN A 425 -23.91 2.25 2.33
N ALA A 426 -24.38 1.94 3.54
CA ALA A 426 -25.37 2.78 4.23
C ALA A 426 -24.84 4.19 4.52
N GLN A 427 -23.56 4.32 4.90
CA GLN A 427 -22.94 5.63 5.16
C GLN A 427 -22.73 6.42 3.87
N LEU A 428 -22.30 5.77 2.78
CA LEU A 428 -22.20 6.38 1.46
C LEU A 428 -23.56 6.86 0.96
N ALA A 429 -24.61 6.05 1.12
CA ALA A 429 -25.99 6.42 0.79
C ALA A 429 -26.51 7.59 1.65
N ALA A 430 -26.08 7.68 2.92
CA ALA A 430 -26.40 8.79 3.82
C ALA A 430 -25.62 10.08 3.54
N GLY A 431 -24.83 10.14 2.45
CA GLY A 431 -24.13 11.36 2.05
C GLY A 431 -22.69 11.48 2.57
N LYS A 432 -22.14 10.48 3.27
CA LYS A 432 -20.75 10.51 3.71
C LYS A 432 -19.78 10.22 2.56
N HIS A 433 -18.57 10.75 2.67
CA HIS A 433 -17.39 10.24 1.96
C HIS A 433 -16.84 9.02 2.73
N LEU A 434 -15.84 8.32 2.19
CA LEU A 434 -15.26 7.14 2.82
C LEU A 434 -13.76 7.31 3.03
N LEU A 435 -13.31 7.06 4.26
CA LEU A 435 -11.90 6.89 4.58
C LEU A 435 -11.68 5.47 5.09
N LEU A 436 -10.82 4.71 4.43
CA LEU A 436 -10.42 3.36 4.84
C LEU A 436 -9.10 3.46 5.62
N THR A 437 -9.13 3.09 6.90
CA THR A 437 -7.91 3.08 7.72
C THR A 437 -7.00 1.91 7.32
N PRO A 438 -5.70 1.93 7.70
CA PRO A 438 -4.77 0.88 7.30
C PRO A 438 -5.19 -0.49 7.83
N GLY A 439 -5.34 -1.44 6.91
CA GLY A 439 -5.65 -2.85 7.17
C GLY A 439 -6.33 -3.51 5.98
N ILE A 440 -6.72 -4.77 6.16
CA ILE A 440 -7.49 -5.54 5.16
C ILE A 440 -8.98 -5.48 5.50
N HIS A 441 -9.75 -4.87 4.61
CA HIS A 441 -11.21 -4.70 4.68
C HIS A 441 -11.87 -5.79 3.84
N GLN A 442 -12.33 -6.84 4.50
CA GLN A 442 -13.05 -7.93 3.85
C GLN A 442 -14.49 -7.52 3.55
N VAL A 443 -14.93 -7.70 2.30
CA VAL A 443 -16.26 -7.27 1.84
C VAL A 443 -17.02 -8.42 1.18
N SER A 444 -18.18 -8.75 1.73
CA SER A 444 -19.06 -9.82 1.22
C SER A 444 -19.95 -9.40 0.05
N GLU A 445 -20.00 -8.09 -0.22
CA GLU A 445 -20.67 -7.43 -1.35
C GLU A 445 -19.84 -6.18 -1.74
N PRO A 446 -19.98 -5.62 -2.95
CA PRO A 446 -19.18 -4.45 -3.33
C PRO A 446 -19.47 -3.23 -2.46
N ILE A 447 -18.43 -2.42 -2.24
CA ILE A 447 -18.59 -1.03 -1.82
C ILE A 447 -19.15 -0.25 -3.02
N ARG A 448 -20.36 0.28 -2.86
CA ARG A 448 -21.12 0.96 -3.92
C ARG A 448 -21.01 2.47 -3.79
N VAL A 449 -20.41 3.10 -4.78
CA VAL A 449 -20.25 4.56 -4.84
C VAL A 449 -21.18 5.12 -5.90
N THR A 450 -22.32 5.67 -5.46
CA THR A 450 -23.39 6.11 -6.36
C THR A 450 -23.59 7.63 -6.39
N ARG A 451 -23.00 8.36 -5.44
CA ARG A 451 -23.16 9.81 -5.32
C ARG A 451 -22.03 10.53 -6.07
N PRO A 452 -22.34 11.54 -6.91
CA PRO A 452 -21.32 12.42 -7.50
C PRO A 452 -20.38 13.01 -6.43
N ASP A 453 -19.15 13.31 -6.83
CA ASP A 453 -18.12 13.92 -5.98
C ASP A 453 -17.71 13.14 -4.72
N THR A 454 -18.16 11.88 -4.58
CA THR A 454 -17.72 11.03 -3.48
C THR A 454 -16.21 10.82 -3.50
N VAL A 455 -15.60 10.87 -2.32
CA VAL A 455 -14.18 10.60 -2.13
C VAL A 455 -14.09 9.30 -1.36
N VAL A 456 -13.31 8.35 -1.89
CA VAL A 456 -12.89 7.13 -1.21
C VAL A 456 -11.37 7.19 -1.08
N LEU A 457 -10.90 7.41 0.14
CA LEU A 457 -9.47 7.57 0.46
C LEU A 457 -9.00 6.43 1.35
N GLY A 458 -8.04 5.63 0.87
CA GLY A 458 -7.32 4.66 1.68
C GLY A 458 -6.04 5.27 2.27
N LEU A 459 -5.74 4.88 3.51
CA LEU A 459 -4.50 5.23 4.19
C LEU A 459 -3.64 3.97 4.38
N GLY A 460 -2.31 4.12 4.28
CA GLY A 460 -1.37 3.05 4.60
C GLY A 460 -1.55 1.80 3.75
N LEU A 461 -1.87 1.97 2.46
CA LEU A 461 -2.18 0.87 1.54
C LEU A 461 -3.37 0.03 2.02
N ALA A 462 -4.43 0.71 2.50
CA ALA A 462 -5.69 0.08 2.85
C ALA A 462 -6.14 -0.87 1.75
N THR A 463 -6.38 -2.12 2.13
CA THR A 463 -6.62 -3.21 1.20
C THR A 463 -8.09 -3.60 1.28
N VAL A 464 -8.78 -3.72 0.14
CA VAL A 464 -10.15 -4.23 0.07
C VAL A 464 -10.11 -5.63 -0.54
N MET A 465 -10.69 -6.62 0.16
CA MET A 465 -10.68 -8.02 -0.26
C MET A 465 -12.13 -8.52 -0.41
N PRO A 466 -12.62 -8.79 -1.63
CA PRO A 466 -13.93 -9.39 -1.82
C PRO A 466 -13.90 -10.87 -1.41
N THR A 467 -14.89 -11.36 -0.67
CA THR A 467 -14.85 -12.72 -0.08
C THR A 467 -15.76 -13.75 -0.76
N ASN A 468 -16.74 -13.32 -1.56
CA ASN A 468 -17.78 -14.19 -2.11
C ASN A 468 -17.77 -14.26 -3.65
N GLY A 469 -16.62 -13.98 -4.29
CA GLY A 469 -16.55 -13.82 -5.75
C GLY A 469 -17.26 -12.56 -6.27
N ASN A 470 -17.52 -11.60 -5.38
CA ASN A 470 -18.09 -10.29 -5.69
C ASN A 470 -17.02 -9.29 -6.14
N MET A 471 -17.44 -8.16 -6.71
CA MET A 471 -16.56 -6.99 -6.85
C MET A 471 -16.19 -6.45 -5.46
N ALA A 472 -15.01 -5.86 -5.35
CA ALA A 472 -14.58 -5.07 -4.21
C ALA A 472 -15.24 -3.68 -4.24
N LEU A 473 -15.21 -3.01 -5.40
CA LEU A 473 -15.74 -1.67 -5.60
C LEU A 473 -16.60 -1.59 -6.87
N ASP A 474 -17.75 -0.93 -6.76
CA ASP A 474 -18.69 -0.65 -7.84
C ASP A 474 -19.05 0.84 -7.86
N VAL A 475 -18.51 1.58 -8.82
CA VAL A 475 -18.75 3.03 -8.96
C VAL A 475 -19.76 3.27 -10.07
N ALA A 476 -20.82 4.03 -9.77
CA ALA A 476 -21.82 4.40 -10.77
C ALA A 476 -21.29 5.37 -11.83
N ASP A 477 -22.01 5.52 -12.93
CA ASP A 477 -21.68 6.49 -14.00
C ASP A 477 -22.06 7.91 -13.57
N VAL A 478 -21.27 8.48 -12.65
CA VAL A 478 -21.51 9.79 -12.02
C VAL A 478 -20.26 10.65 -12.04
N ASP A 479 -20.47 11.97 -11.99
CA ASP A 479 -19.39 12.95 -11.99
C ASP A 479 -18.48 12.82 -10.76
N GLY A 480 -17.20 13.05 -10.99
CA GLY A 480 -16.30 13.53 -9.96
C GLY A 480 -15.97 12.55 -8.85
N VAL A 481 -16.19 11.24 -8.97
CA VAL A 481 -15.73 10.33 -7.92
C VAL A 481 -14.20 10.34 -7.84
N LYS A 482 -13.63 10.33 -6.64
CA LYS A 482 -12.18 10.20 -6.42
C LYS A 482 -11.90 8.95 -5.61
N ILE A 483 -11.24 7.96 -6.23
CA ILE A 483 -10.74 6.75 -5.56
C ILE A 483 -9.22 6.89 -5.41
N ALA A 484 -8.71 6.78 -4.19
CA ALA A 484 -7.31 7.08 -3.91
C ALA A 484 -6.69 6.14 -2.86
N GLY A 485 -5.53 5.56 -3.15
CA GLY A 485 -4.71 4.82 -2.18
C GLY A 485 -5.30 3.48 -1.75
N ILE A 486 -5.85 2.71 -2.69
CA ILE A 486 -6.52 1.43 -2.41
C ILE A 486 -5.81 0.30 -3.14
N LEU A 487 -5.50 -0.77 -2.41
CA LEU A 487 -5.14 -2.06 -2.98
C LEU A 487 -6.37 -2.97 -2.97
N VAL A 488 -6.73 -3.57 -4.11
CA VAL A 488 -7.74 -4.62 -4.18
C VAL A 488 -7.03 -5.97 -4.23
N ASP A 489 -7.27 -6.82 -3.23
CA ASP A 489 -6.61 -8.12 -3.10
C ASP A 489 -7.62 -9.24 -3.35
N ALA A 490 -7.39 -10.08 -4.36
CA ALA A 490 -8.34 -11.12 -4.75
C ALA A 490 -8.36 -12.29 -3.75
N ALA A 491 -9.55 -12.76 -3.39
CA ALA A 491 -9.73 -13.96 -2.59
C ALA A 491 -9.61 -15.26 -3.44
N PRO A 492 -9.53 -16.45 -2.80
CA PRO A 492 -9.45 -17.72 -3.53
C PRO A 492 -10.65 -18.00 -4.46
N THR A 493 -11.84 -17.50 -4.08
CA THR A 493 -13.05 -17.57 -4.90
C THR A 493 -12.95 -16.57 -6.05
N ASN A 494 -13.04 -17.07 -7.29
CA ASN A 494 -12.93 -16.22 -8.47
C ASN A 494 -13.99 -15.11 -8.48
N SER A 495 -13.52 -13.86 -8.55
CA SER A 495 -14.39 -12.71 -8.85
C SER A 495 -14.38 -12.47 -10.36
N PRO A 496 -15.53 -12.48 -11.06
CA PRO A 496 -15.55 -12.16 -12.49
C PRO A 496 -14.96 -10.77 -12.79
N LEU A 497 -15.15 -9.84 -11.86
CA LEU A 497 -14.59 -8.50 -11.90
C LEU A 497 -14.23 -8.07 -10.47
N LEU A 498 -13.07 -7.46 -10.25
CA LEU A 498 -12.70 -6.90 -8.94
C LEU A 498 -13.21 -5.46 -8.76
N MET A 499 -13.14 -4.63 -9.80
CA MET A 499 -13.55 -3.23 -9.71
C MET A 499 -14.11 -2.70 -11.04
N GLN A 500 -15.15 -1.86 -10.97
CA GLN A 500 -15.67 -1.15 -12.14
C GLN A 500 -15.92 0.34 -11.90
N ILE A 501 -15.70 1.14 -12.95
CA ILE A 501 -16.05 2.57 -13.02
C ILE A 501 -17.10 2.78 -14.10
N GLY A 502 -18.33 3.05 -13.67
CA GLY A 502 -19.52 3.03 -14.52
C GLY A 502 -19.98 1.61 -14.81
N ALA A 503 -21.29 1.43 -14.97
CA ALA A 503 -21.86 0.14 -15.39
C ALA A 503 -21.65 -0.08 -16.90
N PRO A 504 -21.72 -1.33 -17.40
CA PRO A 504 -21.72 -1.58 -18.84
C PRO A 504 -22.79 -0.74 -19.57
N GLY A 505 -22.39 -0.10 -20.67
CA GLY A 505 -23.27 0.82 -21.42
C GLY A 505 -23.23 2.28 -20.95
N SER A 506 -22.39 2.62 -19.96
CA SER A 506 -22.11 4.01 -19.56
C SER A 506 -21.75 4.87 -20.78
N ASN A 507 -22.39 6.02 -20.89
CA ASN A 507 -22.28 6.92 -22.04
C ASN A 507 -22.34 8.41 -21.67
N ALA A 508 -22.42 8.73 -20.37
CA ALA A 508 -22.40 10.11 -19.90
C ALA A 508 -21.04 10.75 -20.18
N ASN A 509 -21.05 12.06 -20.47
CA ASN A 509 -19.84 12.86 -20.62
C ASN A 509 -19.48 13.49 -19.28
N HIS A 510 -18.29 13.17 -18.77
CA HIS A 510 -17.79 13.66 -17.49
C HIS A 510 -16.60 14.63 -17.64
N SER A 511 -16.37 15.20 -18.83
CA SER A 511 -15.17 15.98 -19.12
C SER A 511 -14.94 17.19 -18.19
N ALA A 512 -16.01 17.76 -17.64
CA ALA A 512 -15.93 18.90 -16.71
C ALA A 512 -15.56 18.49 -15.27
N ASN A 513 -15.92 17.28 -14.86
CA ASN A 513 -15.63 16.74 -13.53
C ASN A 513 -15.49 15.22 -13.63
N PRO A 514 -14.39 14.71 -14.21
CA PRO A 514 -14.25 13.28 -14.46
C PRO A 514 -14.11 12.52 -13.14
N THR A 515 -14.45 11.23 -13.14
CA THR A 515 -13.99 10.32 -12.08
C THR A 515 -12.47 10.13 -12.19
N SER A 516 -11.76 10.04 -11.07
CA SER A 516 -10.30 9.83 -11.07
C SER A 516 -9.85 8.75 -10.09
N LEU A 517 -8.87 7.94 -10.52
CA LEU A 517 -8.24 6.87 -9.75
C LEU A 517 -6.78 7.25 -9.49
N HIS A 518 -6.35 7.19 -8.22
CA HIS A 518 -4.99 7.55 -7.80
C HIS A 518 -4.40 6.46 -6.94
N ASP A 519 -3.22 5.93 -7.26
CA ASP A 519 -2.59 4.89 -6.45
C ASP A 519 -3.56 3.71 -6.21
N VAL A 520 -4.21 3.26 -7.29
CA VAL A 520 -5.17 2.15 -7.26
C VAL A 520 -4.49 0.91 -7.79
N TYR A 521 -4.44 -0.11 -6.95
CA TYR A 521 -3.69 -1.32 -7.21
C TYR A 521 -4.60 -2.55 -7.17
N ALA A 522 -4.23 -3.61 -7.89
CA ALA A 522 -4.86 -4.91 -7.79
C ALA A 522 -3.79 -6.00 -7.63
N ARG A 523 -4.06 -6.97 -6.76
CA ARG A 523 -3.21 -8.14 -6.54
C ARG A 523 -4.03 -9.42 -6.66
N ILE A 524 -3.54 -10.37 -7.45
CA ILE A 524 -4.15 -11.70 -7.64
C ILE A 524 -3.10 -12.78 -7.43
N GLY A 525 -3.03 -13.35 -6.23
CA GLY A 525 -1.96 -14.28 -5.84
C GLY A 525 -0.83 -13.60 -5.06
N GLY A 526 0.16 -14.39 -4.63
CA GLY A 526 1.37 -13.94 -3.93
C GLY A 526 1.28 -14.06 -2.41
N SER A 527 0.26 -13.45 -1.78
CA SER A 527 -0.02 -13.60 -0.34
C SER A 527 -0.73 -14.92 -0.01
N ALA A 528 -1.57 -15.38 -0.93
CA ALA A 528 -2.39 -16.58 -0.88
C ALA A 528 -2.88 -16.89 -2.31
N VAL A 529 -3.65 -17.96 -2.49
CA VAL A 529 -4.38 -18.15 -3.76
C VAL A 529 -5.42 -17.03 -3.90
N GLY A 530 -5.34 -16.25 -4.98
CA GLY A 530 -6.34 -15.25 -5.36
C GLY A 530 -6.76 -15.46 -6.81
N ARG A 531 -8.03 -15.26 -7.14
CA ARG A 531 -8.53 -15.44 -8.52
C ARG A 531 -9.47 -14.31 -8.93
N ALA A 532 -9.31 -13.81 -10.13
CA ALA A 532 -10.28 -12.93 -10.75
C ALA A 532 -10.20 -13.00 -12.26
N THR A 533 -11.33 -12.94 -12.98
CA THR A 533 -11.31 -12.94 -14.44
C THR A 533 -10.80 -11.60 -14.98
N THR A 534 -11.24 -10.48 -14.41
CA THR A 534 -10.76 -9.14 -14.77
C THR A 534 -10.54 -8.28 -13.52
N SER A 535 -9.45 -7.51 -13.48
CA SER A 535 -9.17 -6.64 -12.33
C SER A 535 -9.97 -5.34 -12.38
N LEU A 536 -9.92 -4.61 -13.49
CA LEU A 536 -10.54 -3.30 -13.62
C LEU A 536 -11.24 -3.13 -14.97
N VAL A 537 -12.50 -2.68 -14.93
CA VAL A 537 -13.23 -2.20 -16.12
C VAL A 537 -13.58 -0.73 -15.95
N VAL A 538 -13.21 0.10 -16.93
CA VAL A 538 -13.54 1.53 -16.99
C VAL A 538 -14.55 1.76 -18.11
N ASN A 539 -15.83 1.88 -17.74
CA ASN A 539 -16.93 2.14 -18.66
C ASN A 539 -17.22 3.65 -18.81
N SER A 540 -17.16 4.41 -17.73
CA SER A 540 -17.41 5.85 -17.76
C SER A 540 -16.42 6.58 -18.67
N HIS A 541 -16.92 7.59 -19.38
CA HIS A 541 -16.07 8.44 -20.22
C HIS A 541 -15.22 9.38 -19.36
N ASN A 542 -14.14 9.88 -19.94
CA ASN A 542 -13.26 10.92 -19.39
C ASN A 542 -12.50 10.55 -18.11
N VAL A 543 -12.58 9.30 -17.64
CA VAL A 543 -11.90 8.85 -16.42
C VAL A 543 -10.40 9.14 -16.51
N ILE A 544 -9.84 9.62 -15.41
CA ILE A 544 -8.40 9.84 -15.25
C ILE A 544 -7.86 8.74 -14.34
N GLY A 545 -7.07 7.81 -14.87
CA GLY A 545 -6.25 6.93 -14.05
C GLY A 545 -4.86 7.51 -13.90
N ASP A 546 -4.38 7.56 -12.66
CA ASP A 546 -3.11 8.18 -12.34
C ASP A 546 -2.35 7.34 -11.31
N HIS A 547 -1.37 6.59 -11.79
CA HIS A 547 -0.62 5.54 -11.11
C HIS A 547 -1.52 4.34 -10.74
N LEU A 548 -1.54 3.36 -11.64
CA LEU A 548 -2.23 2.08 -11.44
C LEU A 548 -1.24 0.94 -11.58
N TRP A 549 -1.33 -0.04 -10.68
CA TRP A 549 -0.62 -1.31 -10.82
C TRP A 549 -1.59 -2.48 -10.67
N LEU A 550 -1.82 -3.18 -11.77
CA LEU A 550 -2.69 -4.35 -11.79
C LEU A 550 -1.79 -5.57 -11.98
N TRP A 551 -1.64 -6.39 -10.93
CA TRP A 551 -0.64 -7.45 -10.89
C TRP A 551 -1.28 -8.80 -10.60
N ARG A 552 -1.17 -9.72 -11.57
CA ARG A 552 -1.33 -11.15 -11.31
C ARG A 552 0.00 -11.64 -10.75
N GLY A 553 0.01 -12.21 -9.54
CA GLY A 553 1.25 -12.56 -8.87
C GLY A 553 2.13 -13.53 -9.66
N ASP A 554 3.43 -13.26 -9.71
CA ASP A 554 4.45 -14.06 -10.41
C ASP A 554 5.36 -14.87 -9.45
N HIS A 555 5.31 -14.57 -8.14
CA HIS A 555 6.13 -15.26 -7.14
C HIS A 555 5.40 -15.45 -5.80
N SER A 556 6.02 -16.24 -4.91
CA SER A 556 5.52 -16.55 -3.56
C SER A 556 4.31 -17.51 -3.55
N VAL A 557 3.42 -17.36 -2.57
CA VAL A 557 2.37 -18.31 -2.22
C VAL A 557 1.17 -18.19 -3.17
N GLY A 558 0.63 -19.33 -3.59
CA GLY A 558 -0.60 -19.37 -4.38
C GLY A 558 -0.46 -18.90 -5.82
N VAL A 559 0.78 -18.81 -6.32
CA VAL A 559 1.09 -18.42 -7.71
C VAL A 559 1.35 -19.64 -8.59
N GLY A 560 0.77 -19.62 -9.78
CA GLY A 560 0.94 -20.65 -10.80
C GLY A 560 -0.11 -20.51 -11.89
N TRP A 561 0.14 -21.07 -13.07
CA TRP A 561 -0.76 -20.95 -14.23
C TRP A 561 -2.22 -21.31 -13.92
N ASP A 562 -2.44 -22.37 -13.12
CA ASP A 562 -3.78 -22.83 -12.72
C ASP A 562 -4.17 -22.44 -11.27
N LEU A 563 -3.32 -21.69 -10.57
CA LEU A 563 -3.54 -21.32 -9.16
C LEU A 563 -4.19 -19.94 -9.05
N ASN A 564 -3.48 -18.89 -9.45
CA ASN A 564 -3.96 -17.51 -9.41
C ASN A 564 -4.47 -17.05 -10.77
N THR A 565 -5.49 -17.75 -11.29
CA THR A 565 -5.99 -17.51 -12.65
C THR A 565 -6.54 -16.10 -12.79
N ALA A 566 -6.11 -15.40 -13.85
CA ALA A 566 -6.64 -14.10 -14.23
C ALA A 566 -6.45 -13.82 -15.72
N ASP A 567 -7.54 -13.49 -16.42
CA ASP A 567 -7.52 -13.32 -17.86
C ASP A 567 -6.97 -11.96 -18.28
N THR A 568 -7.50 -10.87 -17.71
CA THR A 568 -7.18 -9.50 -18.16
C THR A 568 -7.06 -8.53 -16.99
N GLY A 569 -6.08 -7.64 -17.03
CA GLY A 569 -5.92 -6.61 -16.01
C GLY A 569 -6.91 -5.48 -16.19
N LEU A 570 -6.83 -4.80 -17.33
CA LEU A 570 -7.61 -3.59 -17.59
C LEU A 570 -8.45 -3.72 -18.87
N VAL A 571 -9.72 -3.32 -18.79
CA VAL A 571 -10.58 -3.06 -19.95
C VAL A 571 -11.09 -1.63 -19.89
N VAL A 572 -10.83 -0.84 -20.94
CA VAL A 572 -11.30 0.55 -21.06
C VAL A 572 -12.35 0.64 -22.16
N ASN A 573 -13.61 0.77 -21.79
CA ASN A 573 -14.74 0.98 -22.70
C ASN A 573 -15.06 2.47 -22.87
N GLY A 574 -14.78 3.29 -21.86
CA GLY A 574 -15.08 4.72 -21.86
C GLY A 574 -14.27 5.50 -22.90
N ASN A 575 -14.92 6.48 -23.54
CA ASN A 575 -14.26 7.42 -24.43
C ASN A 575 -13.47 8.46 -23.65
N ASN A 576 -12.39 8.98 -24.23
CA ASN A 576 -11.55 10.06 -23.71
C ASN A 576 -10.93 9.76 -22.33
N VAL A 577 -10.77 8.48 -21.98
CA VAL A 577 -10.06 8.05 -20.77
C VAL A 577 -8.58 8.39 -20.93
N THR A 578 -7.97 8.87 -19.84
CA THR A 578 -6.55 9.23 -19.80
C THR A 578 -5.87 8.48 -18.67
N MET A 579 -4.76 7.79 -18.96
CA MET A 579 -3.98 7.00 -18.01
C MET A 579 -2.56 7.57 -17.90
N TYR A 580 -2.09 7.79 -16.68
CA TYR A 580 -0.70 8.14 -16.36
C TYR A 580 -0.12 7.02 -15.50
N GLY A 581 1.07 6.51 -15.84
CA GLY A 581 1.77 5.54 -15.00
C GLY A 581 0.99 4.24 -14.88
N LEU A 582 0.73 3.60 -16.02
CA LEU A 582 -0.04 2.36 -16.08
C LEU A 582 0.88 1.14 -16.09
N PHE A 583 0.81 0.34 -15.03
CA PHE A 583 1.56 -0.90 -14.86
C PHE A 583 0.56 -2.07 -14.85
N VAL A 584 0.67 -3.02 -15.78
CA VAL A 584 -0.26 -4.17 -15.85
C VAL A 584 0.53 -5.42 -16.21
N GLU A 585 0.50 -6.45 -15.36
CA GLU A 585 1.49 -7.54 -15.44
C GLU A 585 0.88 -8.94 -15.24
N HIS A 586 1.48 -9.89 -15.98
CA HIS A 586 1.37 -11.34 -15.87
C HIS A 586 -0.02 -11.96 -16.06
N TYR A 587 -1.02 -11.26 -16.58
CA TYR A 587 -2.32 -11.85 -16.89
C TYR A 587 -2.22 -12.93 -17.96
N GLN A 588 -3.16 -13.89 -17.98
CA GLN A 588 -3.12 -15.06 -18.85
C GLN A 588 -3.54 -14.74 -20.29
N LYS A 589 -4.25 -13.64 -20.52
CA LYS A 589 -4.66 -13.17 -21.86
C LYS A 589 -4.16 -11.75 -22.10
N TYR A 590 -4.96 -10.90 -22.75
CA TYR A 590 -4.62 -9.50 -22.95
C TYR A 590 -4.47 -8.82 -21.60
N GLN A 591 -3.35 -8.11 -21.40
CA GLN A 591 -3.08 -7.42 -20.14
C GLN A 591 -3.98 -6.18 -20.04
N THR A 592 -4.00 -5.39 -21.13
CA THR A 592 -4.85 -4.22 -21.30
C THR A 592 -5.65 -4.30 -22.61
N ILE A 593 -6.94 -4.03 -22.56
CA ILE A 593 -7.84 -3.88 -23.72
C ILE A 593 -8.42 -2.47 -23.71
N TRP A 594 -8.36 -1.78 -24.85
CA TRP A 594 -8.89 -0.44 -25.05
C TRP A 594 -9.92 -0.41 -26.19
N ASN A 595 -11.18 -0.19 -25.82
CA ASN A 595 -12.33 -0.16 -26.71
C ASN A 595 -12.84 1.27 -26.97
N GLY A 596 -12.58 2.21 -26.05
CA GLY A 596 -13.03 3.59 -26.14
C GLY A 596 -12.20 4.47 -27.09
N GLN A 597 -12.85 5.44 -27.70
CA GLN A 597 -12.24 6.45 -28.58
C GLN A 597 -11.50 7.53 -27.79
N GLY A 598 -10.53 8.20 -28.40
CA GLY A 598 -9.81 9.33 -27.80
C GLY A 598 -8.97 8.95 -26.57
N GLY A 599 -8.66 7.67 -26.41
CA GLY A 599 -7.88 7.17 -25.28
C GLY A 599 -6.44 7.68 -25.30
N ARG A 600 -5.90 8.01 -24.13
CA ARG A 600 -4.51 8.47 -23.98
C ARG A 600 -3.78 7.74 -22.86
N THR A 601 -2.60 7.24 -23.14
CA THR A 601 -1.74 6.58 -22.14
C THR A 601 -0.36 7.23 -22.11
N TYR A 602 0.03 7.75 -20.95
CA TYR A 602 1.35 8.31 -20.70
C TYR A 602 2.09 7.39 -19.76
N PHE A 603 3.11 6.73 -20.29
CA PHE A 603 3.83 5.62 -19.68
C PHE A 603 2.96 4.35 -19.55
N TYR A 604 3.47 3.25 -20.11
CA TYR A 604 2.97 1.90 -19.90
C TYR A 604 4.14 0.97 -19.61
N GLN A 605 4.00 0.13 -18.59
CA GLN A 605 4.92 -0.97 -18.31
C GLN A 605 4.13 -2.26 -18.17
N ASN A 606 4.70 -3.33 -18.72
CA ASN A 606 4.14 -4.67 -18.66
C ASN A 606 5.24 -5.73 -18.63
N GLU A 607 4.95 -6.79 -17.89
CA GLU A 607 5.59 -8.09 -18.02
C GLU A 607 4.56 -9.16 -18.45
N MET A 608 4.94 -10.01 -19.40
CA MET A 608 4.14 -11.16 -19.83
C MET A 608 4.13 -12.27 -18.76
N PRO A 609 3.14 -13.18 -18.73
CA PRO A 609 3.07 -14.23 -17.71
C PRO A 609 4.29 -15.16 -17.78
N TYR A 610 4.93 -15.41 -16.63
CA TYR A 610 6.14 -16.23 -16.58
C TYR A 610 5.84 -17.73 -16.60
N GLU A 611 4.66 -18.11 -16.09
CA GLU A 611 4.31 -19.51 -15.84
C GLU A 611 3.63 -20.19 -17.04
N VAL A 612 3.70 -19.61 -18.24
CA VAL A 612 3.12 -20.20 -19.45
C VAL A 612 3.72 -21.61 -19.66
N PRO A 613 2.92 -22.69 -19.61
CA PRO A 613 3.49 -24.04 -19.58
C PRO A 613 4.04 -24.47 -20.95
N ASN A 614 3.40 -24.03 -22.03
CA ASN A 614 3.82 -24.27 -23.40
C ASN A 614 3.07 -23.35 -24.36
N GLN A 615 3.51 -23.29 -25.62
CA GLN A 615 2.89 -22.43 -26.63
C GLN A 615 1.41 -22.74 -26.85
N ALA A 616 1.00 -24.02 -26.83
CA ALA A 616 -0.38 -24.41 -27.11
C ALA A 616 -1.37 -23.91 -26.03
N ALA A 617 -0.91 -23.81 -24.77
CA ALA A 617 -1.70 -23.25 -23.67
C ALA A 617 -1.88 -21.72 -23.79
N TRP A 618 -1.05 -21.05 -24.58
CA TRP A 618 -1.05 -19.60 -24.74
C TRP A 618 -1.10 -19.21 -26.22
N MET A 619 -2.15 -19.66 -26.89
CA MET A 619 -2.55 -19.23 -28.23
C MET A 619 -3.81 -18.36 -28.15
N ASN A 620 -3.89 -17.35 -29.01
CA ASN A 620 -5.10 -16.60 -29.29
C ASN A 620 -5.53 -16.84 -30.74
N GLY A 621 -6.32 -17.89 -30.97
CA GLY A 621 -6.60 -18.39 -32.32
C GLY A 621 -5.30 -18.83 -33.01
N SER A 622 -4.98 -18.22 -34.15
CA SER A 622 -3.72 -18.47 -34.87
C SER A 622 -2.53 -17.63 -34.36
N THR A 623 -2.75 -16.66 -33.49
CA THR A 623 -1.71 -15.79 -32.93
C THR A 623 -1.05 -16.46 -31.74
N ARG A 624 0.29 -16.44 -31.68
CA ARG A 624 1.05 -16.91 -30.53
C ARG A 624 1.02 -15.87 -29.42
N GLY A 625 0.45 -16.23 -28.27
CA GLY A 625 0.28 -15.34 -27.12
C GLY A 625 -0.80 -14.28 -27.31
N TYR A 626 -0.88 -13.40 -26.30
CA TYR A 626 -1.78 -12.26 -26.25
C TYR A 626 -0.95 -10.99 -26.10
N ALA A 627 -1.38 -9.90 -26.77
CA ALA A 627 -0.70 -8.63 -26.66
C ALA A 627 -0.78 -8.07 -25.23
N ALA A 628 0.27 -7.37 -24.81
CA ALA A 628 0.25 -6.56 -23.59
C ALA A 628 -0.80 -5.45 -23.68
N TYR A 629 -0.92 -4.80 -24.83
CA TYR A 629 -1.85 -3.69 -25.02
C TYR A 629 -2.62 -3.84 -26.34
N LYS A 630 -3.92 -4.09 -26.25
CA LYS A 630 -4.83 -4.23 -27.38
C LYS A 630 -5.71 -2.98 -27.52
N VAL A 631 -5.60 -2.25 -28.63
CA VAL A 631 -6.61 -1.27 -29.03
C VAL A 631 -7.56 -1.94 -30.02
N SER A 632 -8.85 -1.87 -29.78
CA SER A 632 -9.87 -2.56 -30.58
C SER A 632 -10.00 -2.03 -32.00
N ASN A 633 -10.34 -2.92 -32.95
CA ASN A 633 -10.26 -2.66 -34.39
C ASN A 633 -11.17 -1.51 -34.89
N ASN A 634 -12.21 -1.20 -34.13
CA ASN A 634 -13.16 -0.12 -34.38
C ASN A 634 -12.71 1.24 -33.84
N VAL A 635 -11.63 1.30 -33.05
CA VAL A 635 -11.07 2.56 -32.55
C VAL A 635 -10.35 3.28 -33.67
N THR A 636 -10.67 4.56 -33.83
CA THR A 636 -10.08 5.44 -34.86
C THR A 636 -9.21 6.53 -34.26
N THR A 637 -9.26 6.71 -32.94
CA THR A 637 -8.45 7.71 -32.21
C THR A 637 -7.92 7.12 -30.90
N HIS A 638 -6.61 7.05 -30.77
CA HIS A 638 -5.91 6.60 -29.56
C HIS A 638 -4.46 7.09 -29.61
N GLU A 639 -3.87 7.46 -28.47
CA GLU A 639 -2.47 7.90 -28.47
C GLU A 639 -1.74 7.45 -27.20
N ALA A 640 -0.54 6.90 -27.33
CA ALA A 640 0.24 6.46 -26.18
C ALA A 640 1.74 6.80 -26.30
N TRP A 641 2.39 7.09 -25.18
CA TRP A 641 3.79 7.52 -25.09
C TRP A 641 4.56 6.70 -24.06
N GLY A 642 5.72 6.17 -24.43
CA GLY A 642 6.62 5.44 -23.54
C GLY A 642 6.05 4.09 -23.10
N LEU A 643 5.99 3.12 -24.01
CA LEU A 643 5.41 1.80 -23.74
C LEU A 643 6.49 0.71 -23.67
N GLY A 644 6.55 -0.01 -22.56
CA GLY A 644 7.41 -1.18 -22.35
C GLY A 644 6.60 -2.48 -22.22
N SER A 645 7.09 -3.57 -22.81
CA SER A 645 6.58 -4.93 -22.56
C SER A 645 7.71 -5.95 -22.53
N TYR A 646 7.79 -6.73 -21.45
CA TYR A 646 8.93 -7.59 -21.14
C TYR A 646 8.51 -9.06 -21.09
N ALA A 647 9.39 -9.93 -21.58
CA ALA A 647 9.23 -11.37 -21.60
C ALA A 647 10.24 -12.01 -20.64
N PHE A 648 9.74 -12.84 -19.72
CA PHE A 648 10.53 -13.71 -18.86
C PHE A 648 9.79 -15.03 -18.67
N MET A 649 9.48 -15.74 -19.75
CA MET A 649 8.73 -17.01 -19.71
C MET A 649 9.58 -18.11 -19.07
N ASN A 650 9.74 -18.04 -17.75
CA ASN A 650 10.67 -18.84 -16.98
C ASN A 650 10.27 -20.31 -16.95
N ALA A 651 8.96 -20.60 -16.90
CA ALA A 651 8.46 -21.97 -16.95
C ALA A 651 8.75 -22.64 -18.30
N ASN A 652 8.72 -21.88 -19.41
CA ASN A 652 9.06 -22.37 -20.73
C ASN A 652 9.67 -21.27 -21.63
N PRO A 653 11.01 -21.16 -21.65
CA PRO A 653 11.71 -20.11 -22.42
C PRO A 653 11.50 -20.17 -23.93
N SER A 654 10.95 -21.25 -24.48
CA SER A 654 10.67 -21.39 -25.92
C SER A 654 9.36 -20.72 -26.36
N VAL A 655 8.54 -20.27 -25.41
CA VAL A 655 7.28 -19.59 -25.70
C VAL A 655 7.53 -18.27 -26.42
N VAL A 656 6.72 -18.01 -27.44
CA VAL A 656 6.77 -16.80 -28.26
C VAL A 656 5.47 -16.03 -28.12
N ALA A 657 5.57 -14.73 -27.91
CA ALA A 657 4.51 -13.76 -28.17
C ALA A 657 4.74 -13.16 -29.57
N ASP A 658 3.73 -13.20 -30.45
CA ASP A 658 3.86 -12.64 -31.79
C ASP A 658 4.04 -11.12 -31.78
N ARG A 659 3.50 -10.43 -30.76
CA ARG A 659 3.61 -8.98 -30.61
C ARG A 659 3.37 -8.53 -29.17
N ALA A 660 3.99 -7.44 -28.75
CA ALA A 660 3.67 -6.78 -27.49
C ALA A 660 2.42 -5.90 -27.60
N PHE A 661 2.27 -5.16 -28.70
CA PHE A 661 1.17 -4.22 -28.90
C PHE A 661 0.35 -4.60 -30.13
N GLU A 662 -0.97 -4.51 -30.03
CA GLU A 662 -1.90 -4.82 -31.11
C GLU A 662 -2.92 -3.68 -31.27
N VAL A 663 -2.85 -2.95 -32.38
CA VAL A 663 -3.67 -1.75 -32.58
C VAL A 663 -4.20 -1.65 -34.02
N PRO A 664 -5.27 -0.89 -34.30
CA PRO A 664 -5.70 -0.61 -35.66
C PRO A 664 -4.65 0.23 -36.39
N ASN A 665 -4.35 -0.11 -37.65
CA ASN A 665 -3.52 0.73 -38.50
C ASN A 665 -4.37 1.86 -39.11
N THR A 666 -4.62 2.92 -38.33
CA THR A 666 -5.36 4.11 -38.77
C THR A 666 -4.61 5.38 -38.38
N PRO A 667 -4.70 6.50 -39.14
CA PRO A 667 -3.90 7.70 -38.86
C PRO A 667 -4.11 8.33 -37.48
N GLY A 668 -5.26 8.07 -36.84
CA GLY A 668 -5.60 8.60 -35.52
C GLY A 668 -5.20 7.70 -34.35
N VAL A 669 -4.70 6.48 -34.59
CA VAL A 669 -4.18 5.59 -33.54
C VAL A 669 -2.67 5.62 -33.60
N LYS A 670 -2.01 6.25 -32.63
CA LYS A 670 -0.55 6.45 -32.63
C LYS A 670 0.11 5.96 -31.34
N LEU A 671 1.31 5.42 -31.47
CA LEU A 671 2.16 5.01 -30.35
C LEU A 671 3.54 5.64 -30.52
N HIS A 672 4.12 6.10 -29.42
CA HIS A 672 5.42 6.75 -29.38
C HIS A 672 6.31 6.07 -28.33
N SER A 673 7.59 5.92 -28.66
CA SER A 673 8.61 5.38 -27.76
C SER A 673 8.27 4.00 -27.19
N MET A 674 8.35 2.96 -28.02
CA MET A 674 8.04 1.59 -27.64
C MET A 674 9.31 0.76 -27.49
N VAL A 675 9.39 -0.03 -26.43
CA VAL A 675 10.47 -0.99 -26.16
C VAL A 675 9.90 -2.36 -25.81
N THR A 676 10.53 -3.41 -26.31
CA THR A 676 10.28 -4.79 -25.88
C THR A 676 11.58 -5.44 -25.41
N VAL A 677 11.51 -6.21 -24.32
CA VAL A 677 12.68 -6.82 -23.69
C VAL A 677 12.48 -8.32 -23.48
N SER A 678 13.49 -9.15 -23.75
CA SER A 678 13.57 -10.55 -23.34
C SER A 678 14.56 -10.68 -22.19
N LEU A 679 14.04 -10.77 -20.98
CA LEU A 679 14.81 -10.78 -19.74
C LEU A 679 15.59 -12.10 -19.63
N GLY A 680 16.92 -12.00 -19.55
CA GLY A 680 17.81 -13.17 -19.51
C GLY A 680 17.63 -14.13 -20.69
N GLY A 681 17.06 -13.67 -21.82
CA GLY A 681 16.76 -14.50 -22.98
C GLY A 681 15.63 -15.51 -22.80
N LYS A 682 14.77 -15.34 -21.79
CA LYS A 682 13.67 -16.27 -21.49
C LYS A 682 12.36 -15.83 -22.14
N GLY A 683 11.97 -16.51 -23.22
CA GLY A 683 10.82 -16.15 -24.03
C GLY A 683 11.17 -15.13 -25.12
N THR A 684 10.30 -15.03 -26.12
CA THR A 684 10.51 -14.16 -27.30
C THR A 684 9.32 -13.25 -27.52
N ILE A 685 9.59 -11.98 -27.83
CA ILE A 685 8.60 -11.06 -28.40
C ILE A 685 8.97 -10.84 -29.86
N GLN A 686 8.18 -11.37 -30.78
CA GLN A 686 8.53 -11.41 -32.20
C GLN A 686 8.51 -10.02 -32.85
N ARG A 687 7.55 -9.17 -32.46
CA ARG A 687 7.34 -7.80 -32.98
C ARG A 687 6.97 -6.86 -31.85
N ILE A 688 7.30 -5.59 -31.99
CA ILE A 688 6.92 -4.58 -30.99
C ILE A 688 5.42 -4.30 -31.11
N VAL A 689 4.96 -3.90 -32.29
CA VAL A 689 3.55 -3.56 -32.53
C VAL A 689 3.08 -4.17 -33.84
N ASN A 690 1.95 -4.86 -33.82
CA ASN A 690 1.40 -5.55 -34.98
C ASN A 690 2.45 -6.42 -35.68
N ASN A 691 2.89 -6.01 -36.88
CA ASN A 691 3.90 -6.68 -37.68
C ASN A 691 5.22 -5.86 -37.79
N SER A 692 5.35 -4.78 -37.01
CA SER A 692 6.44 -3.80 -37.05
C SER A 692 7.33 -3.87 -35.80
N GLY A 693 8.56 -3.38 -35.94
CA GLY A 693 9.59 -3.43 -34.89
C GLY A 693 10.42 -4.71 -34.91
N GLY A 694 11.56 -4.65 -34.20
CA GLY A 694 12.49 -5.77 -34.05
C GLY A 694 11.95 -6.89 -33.16
N THR A 695 12.75 -7.94 -32.99
CA THR A 695 12.43 -9.12 -32.18
C THR A 695 13.30 -9.10 -30.92
N ALA A 696 12.69 -9.23 -29.74
CA ALA A 696 13.40 -9.38 -28.48
C ALA A 696 13.61 -10.88 -28.17
N THR A 697 14.86 -11.32 -28.03
CA THR A 697 15.29 -12.72 -27.83
C THR A 697 16.57 -12.80 -26.99
N ALA A 698 17.05 -14.01 -26.70
CA ALA A 698 18.35 -14.21 -26.04
C ALA A 698 19.56 -13.58 -26.77
N GLY A 699 19.52 -13.47 -28.11
CA GLY A 699 20.61 -12.88 -28.90
C GLY A 699 20.47 -11.39 -29.19
N SER A 700 19.30 -10.80 -28.88
CA SER A 700 18.98 -9.38 -29.03
C SER A 700 17.92 -9.07 -27.98
N THR A 701 18.37 -8.81 -26.75
CA THR A 701 17.49 -8.74 -25.56
C THR A 701 16.53 -7.58 -25.61
N GLU A 702 16.83 -6.53 -26.38
CA GLU A 702 16.02 -5.33 -26.47
C GLU A 702 15.68 -5.02 -27.94
N ALA A 703 14.49 -4.46 -28.17
CA ALA A 703 14.10 -3.90 -29.45
C ALA A 703 13.30 -2.62 -29.23
N TYR A 704 13.61 -1.59 -30.02
CA TYR A 704 13.03 -0.25 -29.91
C TYR A 704 12.27 0.14 -31.19
N LEU A 705 11.18 0.89 -31.04
CA LEU A 705 10.45 1.53 -32.14
C LEU A 705 9.95 2.90 -31.69
N ALA A 706 10.40 3.96 -32.35
CA ALA A 706 10.11 5.33 -31.92
C ALA A 706 8.65 5.75 -32.18
N ASN A 707 8.03 5.32 -33.29
CA ASN A 707 6.68 5.74 -33.68
C ASN A 707 5.93 4.61 -34.39
N TYR A 708 4.59 4.64 -34.30
CA TYR A 708 3.67 3.79 -35.06
C TYR A 708 2.27 4.44 -35.16
N PRO A 709 1.49 4.25 -36.24
CA PRO A 709 1.96 3.77 -37.53
C PRO A 709 2.96 4.75 -38.17
#